data_AF-A0A3B3BWQ5-F1
#
_entry.id   AF-A0A3B3BWQ5-F1
#
_cell.length_a   1.000
_cell.length_b   1.000
_cell.length_c   1.000
_cell.angle_alpha   90.00
_cell.angle_beta   90.00
_cell.angle_gamma   90.00
#
_symmetry.space_group_name_H-M   'P 1'
#
loop_
_entity.id
_entity.type
_entity.pdbx_description
1 polymer ?
#
loop_
_entity_poly.entity_id
_entity_poly.type
_entity_poly.pdbx_seq_one_letter_code
_entity_poly.pdbx_strand_id
1 'polypeptide(L)'
;MIINQLKWLDRIVDAKGLSVKLLELVSVAPVEVQRDIITSLPEILEDSQHNDVGKELNSLLQENTQLTVPVLDALSSLNLRSSLLTEVRSAVMATMAAVQLEDLPVVVKFILQSTSFGVIHAKRFCFRFAAGAVCSVRSCPAHITLVLDAIKSAVRFQKTISEAWLKAIESVEEVEDHKVIDLLMLLILHSTNANQSRRGAERMLKLKVRSGLIQEPLLHRTFRDYVVRGYFSSVLALAQSLLRSPDPGLVAFGGHMYRCSFTLFDSYCHQEVVGSLVTHVCSGADGEVDMALELLCGLVTEKPSEMSLYAVFVKGILDYMDNLTSQQIRKLFHLLSRLAFGQQQQGSHIQDDMHIVIRKQLSSTVPKYKRIGIIGAVMVIGSMGALSPKLARKKINIKKVTNVTALMELVKSSSESSPEAAALYYDELANLIWSSTLDPQVQEMIGSRVLDDFQEDFVVDLGPDVTGSFLLPPRVLYNLDEDESQGGIAINLLPLLAKDAQSKGDELTQVNKTQKRVSPLCLSPFFRLLRLCEEKRHQGDLEEIDALLGCPLILTDMDAVDKVQSLSKAEREFLCALLFHTINWFREVVNAFCKQTETEMKMKVMTRLQNITYLQTLLEKALAVETPGFVPPASNFDGESSDRLALSSAVPALKTKKGGWIKPISMMLYGVKSKTHDVQPEKEKEKDVSPGVSLSVFRPFFRELDLEVLSVLQSGLLSRSLLDSELHTKVREEVLLGPAELVFLLEDLLHKLEFSLTAAPTKRAPFLKPRADRSVGFSHLQQRSSKDIASYCVQLLPALCTHLENCHNHFQALLSENNGCVDGPATDMQEYRMMSASYQLLLQVLNTIFSWSGFSQPGHRNLLKKALGVLAERLKEGDADLTLEQFNKIQRYTFISVCLLPNMNFFFRVSSNASESEHLDEQHVFFFHVPSVCLVHETTQPVVSCSIYLEQVDDILKVVEEIAGEGITELLNVSKDESSASWPTLNRQTFLVFYKVMLAELEKAVRKIPAQSEKLLTWSLAVRDFHILVNLVKVGLSFHFNCLLNPIFGFKDVQSLLKTFQLSTRQLHHMCGHSKIRQDTSLTNHVPALKKSLELFLYRVKVMLALNNCQEAFWMGNLKNRNLKGEEILSQRSQESDEDEEEEEGQGLPLPQQLSEDEVSAIFRQ
;
A
#
# COMPACT_ATOMS: atom_id res chain seq x y z
N MET A 1 -20.12 -70.47 -2.91
CA MET A 1 -20.97 -71.28 -3.81
C MET A 1 -22.46 -71.21 -3.48
N ILE A 2 -22.88 -71.41 -2.23
CA ILE A 2 -24.30 -71.40 -1.84
C ILE A 2 -24.96 -70.03 -2.09
N ILE A 3 -24.38 -68.95 -1.58
CA ILE A 3 -24.89 -67.58 -1.78
C ILE A 3 -24.94 -67.17 -3.25
N ASN A 4 -23.99 -67.66 -4.07
CA ASN A 4 -23.97 -67.37 -5.51
C ASN A 4 -25.18 -67.93 -6.27
N GLN A 5 -25.87 -68.95 -5.73
CA GLN A 5 -27.10 -69.47 -6.35
C GLN A 5 -28.30 -68.53 -6.16
N LEU A 6 -28.18 -67.54 -5.27
CA LEU A 6 -29.25 -66.59 -4.95
C LEU A 6 -29.13 -65.27 -5.74
N LYS A 7 -28.03 -65.08 -6.48
CA LYS A 7 -27.78 -63.87 -7.26
C LYS A 7 -28.63 -63.89 -8.53
N TRP A 8 -29.26 -62.76 -8.86
CA TRP A 8 -30.02 -62.55 -10.10
C TRP A 8 -31.16 -63.55 -10.34
N LEU A 9 -31.88 -63.93 -9.28
CA LEU A 9 -33.08 -64.77 -9.42
C LEU A 9 -34.17 -64.00 -10.19
N ASP A 10 -34.78 -64.64 -11.20
CA ASP A 10 -35.84 -64.03 -12.02
C ASP A 10 -37.07 -63.60 -11.20
N ARG A 11 -37.31 -64.27 -10.06
CA ARG A 11 -38.42 -63.97 -9.15
C ARG A 11 -38.13 -64.44 -7.72
N ILE A 12 -38.32 -63.55 -6.75
CA ILE A 12 -38.24 -63.89 -5.32
C ILE A 12 -39.66 -63.94 -4.74
N VAL A 13 -40.08 -65.11 -4.26
CA VAL A 13 -41.46 -65.31 -3.76
C VAL A 13 -41.63 -64.75 -2.34
N ASP A 14 -40.62 -64.92 -1.48
CA ASP A 14 -40.59 -64.39 -0.11
C ASP A 14 -39.34 -63.54 0.12
N ALA A 15 -39.35 -62.32 -0.41
CA ALA A 15 -38.22 -61.40 -0.32
C ALA A 15 -37.90 -60.99 1.13
N LYS A 16 -38.92 -60.90 1.99
CA LYS A 16 -38.75 -60.51 3.40
C LYS A 16 -38.18 -61.64 4.25
N GLY A 17 -38.65 -62.88 4.07
CA GLY A 17 -38.08 -64.04 4.75
C GLY A 17 -36.63 -64.28 4.33
N LEU A 18 -36.32 -64.10 3.05
CA LEU A 18 -34.96 -64.21 2.51
C LEU A 18 -34.02 -63.15 3.09
N SER A 19 -34.42 -61.88 3.13
CA SER A 19 -33.58 -60.79 3.65
C SER A 19 -33.25 -60.99 5.15
N VAL A 20 -34.24 -61.38 5.96
CA VAL A 20 -34.03 -61.68 7.39
C VAL A 20 -33.06 -62.84 7.58
N LYS A 21 -33.21 -63.93 6.81
CA LYS A 21 -32.31 -65.09 6.91
C LYS A 21 -30.88 -64.78 6.47
N LEU A 22 -30.72 -63.92 5.46
CA LEU A 22 -29.39 -63.45 5.04
C LEU A 22 -28.73 -62.59 6.13
N LEU A 23 -29.47 -61.72 6.79
CA LEU A 23 -28.95 -60.89 7.89
C LEU A 23 -28.62 -61.72 9.15
N GLU A 24 -29.46 -62.70 9.49
CA GLU A 24 -29.15 -63.70 10.53
C GLU A 24 -27.87 -64.48 10.20
N LEU A 25 -27.65 -64.81 8.92
CA LEU A 25 -26.42 -65.48 8.49
C LEU A 25 -25.21 -64.56 8.61
N VAL A 26 -25.35 -63.27 8.26
CA VAL A 26 -24.29 -62.27 8.45
C VAL A 26 -23.90 -62.16 9.92
N SER A 27 -24.83 -62.15 10.87
CA SER A 27 -24.49 -61.97 12.29
C SER A 27 -23.70 -63.14 12.91
N VAL A 28 -23.77 -64.35 12.35
CA VAL A 28 -23.10 -65.55 12.87
C VAL A 28 -21.91 -66.03 12.03
N ALA A 29 -21.74 -65.52 10.81
CA ALA A 29 -20.68 -65.95 9.90
C ALA A 29 -19.28 -65.43 10.29
N PRO A 30 -18.19 -66.12 9.92
CA PRO A 30 -16.84 -65.57 10.01
C PRO A 30 -16.69 -64.29 9.17
N VAL A 31 -15.83 -63.35 9.58
CA VAL A 31 -15.66 -62.03 8.95
C VAL A 31 -15.44 -62.09 7.44
N GLU A 32 -14.64 -63.03 6.93
CA GLU A 32 -14.42 -63.18 5.49
C GLU A 32 -15.69 -63.60 4.74
N VAL A 33 -16.52 -64.43 5.35
CA VAL A 33 -17.81 -64.84 4.77
C VAL A 33 -18.85 -63.73 4.92
N GLN A 34 -18.81 -62.94 6.00
CA GLN A 34 -19.64 -61.75 6.16
C GLN A 34 -19.39 -60.76 5.02
N ARG A 35 -18.11 -60.51 4.67
CA ARG A 35 -17.72 -59.63 3.55
C ARG A 35 -18.34 -60.08 2.22
N ASP A 36 -18.23 -61.38 1.91
CA ASP A 36 -18.77 -61.96 0.68
C ASP A 36 -20.30 -61.92 0.63
N ILE A 37 -20.98 -62.15 1.76
CA ILE A 37 -22.44 -62.08 1.83
C ILE A 37 -22.89 -60.62 1.63
N ILE A 38 -22.29 -59.67 2.35
CA ILE A 38 -22.68 -58.25 2.33
C ILE A 38 -22.50 -57.65 0.93
N THR A 39 -21.36 -57.88 0.27
CA THR A 39 -21.09 -57.40 -1.10
C THR A 39 -22.04 -58.01 -2.14
N SER A 40 -22.60 -59.18 -1.85
CA SER A 40 -23.55 -59.86 -2.74
C SER A 40 -25.00 -59.43 -2.53
N LEU A 41 -25.33 -58.70 -1.46
CA LEU A 41 -26.71 -58.30 -1.14
C LEU A 41 -27.42 -57.52 -2.27
N PRO A 42 -26.78 -56.54 -2.95
CA PRO A 42 -27.43 -55.81 -4.04
C PRO A 42 -27.83 -56.69 -5.23
N GLU A 43 -27.18 -57.84 -5.41
CA GLU A 43 -27.47 -58.79 -6.50
C GLU A 43 -28.54 -59.82 -6.12
N ILE A 44 -28.91 -59.89 -4.83
CA ILE A 44 -29.84 -60.90 -4.27
C ILE A 44 -31.17 -60.27 -3.85
N LEU A 45 -31.17 -59.01 -3.41
CA LEU A 45 -32.36 -58.37 -2.83
C LEU A 45 -33.26 -57.72 -3.89
N GLU A 46 -34.57 -57.70 -3.62
CA GLU A 46 -35.51 -56.84 -4.35
C GLU A 46 -35.53 -55.42 -3.77
N ASP A 47 -35.84 -54.42 -4.62
CA ASP A 47 -35.96 -53.01 -4.27
C ASP A 47 -36.85 -52.75 -3.04
N SER A 48 -37.86 -53.59 -2.82
CA SER A 48 -38.79 -53.51 -1.69
C SER A 48 -38.10 -53.64 -0.32
N GLN A 49 -36.95 -54.34 -0.24
CA GLN A 49 -36.23 -54.65 0.99
C GLN A 49 -35.02 -53.73 1.25
N HIS A 50 -34.65 -52.88 0.29
CA HIS A 50 -33.43 -52.06 0.37
C HIS A 50 -33.36 -51.17 1.62
N ASN A 51 -34.50 -50.60 2.05
CA ASN A 51 -34.52 -49.71 3.21
C ASN A 51 -34.38 -50.44 4.55
N ASP A 52 -34.98 -51.62 4.68
CA ASP A 52 -34.92 -52.41 5.92
C ASP A 52 -33.52 -53.03 6.08
N VAL A 53 -32.96 -53.57 4.99
CA VAL A 53 -31.56 -54.03 4.98
C VAL A 53 -30.58 -52.86 5.19
N GLY A 54 -30.85 -51.70 4.60
CA GLY A 54 -30.01 -50.50 4.78
C GLY A 54 -29.90 -50.04 6.24
N LYS A 55 -30.96 -50.20 7.04
CA LYS A 55 -30.92 -49.90 8.49
C LYS A 55 -30.05 -50.89 9.26
N GLU A 56 -30.17 -52.17 8.96
CA GLU A 56 -29.40 -53.23 9.62
C GLU A 56 -27.92 -53.13 9.27
N LEU A 57 -27.60 -52.85 8.00
CA LEU A 57 -26.22 -52.54 7.56
C LEU A 57 -25.66 -51.30 8.26
N ASN A 58 -26.49 -50.29 8.54
CA ASN A 58 -26.08 -49.11 9.30
C ASN A 58 -25.78 -49.41 10.77
N SER A 59 -26.53 -50.32 11.41
CA SER A 59 -26.22 -50.80 12.77
C SER A 59 -24.90 -51.57 12.78
N LEU A 60 -24.73 -52.50 11.83
CA LEU A 60 -23.51 -53.28 11.67
C LEU A 60 -22.27 -52.41 11.47
N LEU A 61 -22.39 -51.31 10.72
CA LEU A 61 -21.31 -50.34 10.52
C LEU A 61 -20.83 -49.70 11.85
N GLN A 62 -21.74 -49.45 12.78
CA GLN A 62 -21.42 -48.84 14.08
C GLN A 62 -20.81 -49.85 15.04
N GLU A 63 -21.17 -51.13 14.92
CA GLU A 63 -20.70 -52.20 15.79
C GLU A 63 -19.35 -52.79 15.35
N ASN A 64 -19.07 -52.86 14.04
CA ASN A 64 -17.87 -53.53 13.51
C ASN A 64 -17.16 -52.75 12.40
N THR A 65 -16.03 -52.13 12.73
CA THR A 65 -15.20 -51.36 11.80
C THR A 65 -14.46 -52.22 10.76
N GLN A 66 -14.35 -53.54 10.94
CA GLN A 66 -13.72 -54.43 9.95
C GLN A 66 -14.60 -54.71 8.73
N LEU A 67 -15.88 -54.37 8.82
CA LEU A 67 -16.88 -54.50 7.76
C LEU A 67 -17.20 -53.17 7.08
N THR A 68 -16.48 -52.09 7.39
CA THR A 68 -16.78 -50.75 6.85
C THR A 68 -16.77 -50.73 5.32
N VAL A 69 -15.73 -51.26 4.66
CA VAL A 69 -15.63 -51.28 3.19
C VAL A 69 -16.78 -52.04 2.49
N PRO A 70 -17.04 -53.33 2.79
CA PRO A 70 -18.12 -54.08 2.13
C PRO A 70 -19.50 -53.50 2.43
N VAL A 71 -19.73 -52.97 3.64
CA VAL A 71 -21.00 -52.34 4.01
C VAL A 71 -21.22 -51.06 3.20
N LEU A 72 -20.21 -50.20 3.07
CA LEU A 72 -20.31 -48.98 2.26
C LEU A 72 -20.52 -49.28 0.77
N ASP A 73 -19.88 -50.32 0.24
CA ASP A 73 -20.04 -50.75 -1.15
C ASP A 73 -21.48 -51.22 -1.42
N ALA A 74 -22.02 -52.07 -0.53
CA ALA A 74 -23.41 -52.51 -0.57
C ALA A 74 -24.38 -51.32 -0.45
N LEU A 75 -24.20 -50.44 0.54
CA LEU A 75 -25.05 -49.26 0.74
C LEU A 75 -25.02 -48.29 -0.45
N SER A 76 -23.91 -48.20 -1.18
CA SER A 76 -23.80 -47.37 -2.38
C SER A 76 -24.58 -47.92 -3.58
N SER A 77 -24.86 -49.22 -3.58
CA SER A 77 -25.57 -49.94 -4.64
C SER A 77 -27.07 -50.13 -4.33
N LEU A 78 -27.49 -49.96 -3.07
CA LEU A 78 -28.89 -50.07 -2.63
C LEU A 78 -29.67 -48.76 -2.87
N ASN A 79 -30.94 -48.89 -3.25
CA ASN A 79 -31.84 -47.74 -3.43
C ASN A 79 -32.48 -47.29 -2.11
N LEU A 80 -31.80 -46.41 -1.38
CA LEU A 80 -32.21 -45.94 -0.05
C LEU A 80 -33.03 -44.63 -0.11
N ARG A 81 -34.00 -44.48 0.81
CA ARG A 81 -34.71 -43.20 1.02
C ARG A 81 -33.72 -42.11 1.46
N SER A 82 -33.96 -40.87 1.04
CA SER A 82 -33.09 -39.72 1.32
C SER A 82 -32.85 -39.49 2.82
N SER A 83 -33.85 -39.70 3.67
CA SER A 83 -33.74 -39.60 5.12
C SER A 83 -32.82 -40.68 5.73
N LEU A 84 -32.92 -41.92 5.25
CA LEU A 84 -32.06 -43.01 5.69
C LEU A 84 -30.62 -42.81 5.20
N LEU A 85 -30.42 -42.33 3.98
CA LEU A 85 -29.09 -41.99 3.47
C LEU A 85 -28.42 -40.89 4.31
N THR A 86 -29.20 -39.90 4.80
CA THR A 86 -28.66 -38.87 5.70
C THR A 86 -28.27 -39.42 7.08
N GLU A 87 -29.01 -40.39 7.59
CA GLU A 87 -28.70 -41.08 8.85
C GLU A 87 -27.44 -41.94 8.71
N VAL A 88 -27.38 -42.78 7.66
CA VAL A 88 -26.20 -43.58 7.29
C VAL A 88 -24.97 -42.70 7.17
N ARG A 89 -25.06 -41.59 6.43
CA ARG A 89 -23.94 -40.64 6.28
C ARG A 89 -23.49 -40.11 7.65
N SER A 90 -24.41 -39.81 8.55
CA SER A 90 -24.09 -39.28 9.88
C SER A 90 -23.40 -40.33 10.76
N ALA A 91 -23.83 -41.59 10.68
CA ALA A 91 -23.18 -42.73 11.32
C ALA A 91 -21.77 -43.00 10.75
N VAL A 92 -21.62 -42.97 9.42
CA VAL A 92 -20.31 -43.08 8.74
C VAL A 92 -19.37 -41.96 9.21
N MET A 93 -19.86 -40.71 9.27
CA MET A 93 -19.07 -39.58 9.76
C MET A 93 -18.60 -39.75 11.21
N ALA A 94 -19.46 -40.29 12.09
CA ALA A 94 -19.12 -40.53 13.48
C ALA A 94 -18.08 -41.65 13.66
N THR A 95 -18.12 -42.67 12.79
CA THR A 95 -17.19 -43.81 12.83
C THR A 95 -15.83 -43.52 12.19
N MET A 96 -15.68 -42.46 11.38
CA MET A 96 -14.44 -42.11 10.67
C MET A 96 -13.18 -42.06 11.55
N ALA A 97 -13.30 -41.64 12.82
CA ALA A 97 -12.17 -41.57 13.74
C ALA A 97 -11.61 -42.94 14.13
N ALA A 98 -12.42 -43.99 14.04
CA ALA A 98 -12.12 -45.36 14.45
C ALA A 98 -11.77 -46.28 13.26
N VAL A 99 -11.91 -45.81 12.02
CA VAL A 99 -11.60 -46.59 10.80
C VAL A 99 -10.10 -46.66 10.55
N GLN A 100 -9.63 -47.78 10.01
CA GLN A 100 -8.23 -47.96 9.63
C GLN A 100 -7.83 -47.02 8.50
N LEU A 101 -6.56 -46.62 8.46
CA LEU A 101 -6.07 -45.63 7.48
C LEU A 101 -6.17 -46.12 6.02
N GLU A 102 -6.15 -47.43 5.81
CA GLU A 102 -6.25 -48.10 4.52
C GLU A 102 -7.65 -47.94 3.89
N ASP A 103 -8.69 -47.91 4.75
CA ASP A 103 -10.10 -47.86 4.33
C ASP A 103 -10.62 -46.42 4.18
N LEU A 104 -9.88 -45.44 4.71
CA LEU A 104 -10.29 -44.03 4.73
C LEU A 104 -10.59 -43.44 3.33
N PRO A 105 -9.84 -43.74 2.25
CA PRO A 105 -10.18 -43.28 0.90
C PRO A 105 -11.57 -43.77 0.44
N VAL A 106 -11.96 -45.00 0.81
CA VAL A 106 -13.26 -45.59 0.45
C VAL A 106 -14.38 -44.88 1.21
N VAL A 107 -14.19 -44.64 2.51
CA VAL A 107 -15.13 -43.89 3.36
C VAL A 107 -15.35 -42.48 2.81
N VAL A 108 -14.27 -41.76 2.49
CA VAL A 108 -14.33 -40.41 1.92
C VAL A 108 -15.04 -40.41 0.55
N LYS A 109 -14.77 -41.41 -0.29
CA LYS A 109 -15.43 -41.55 -1.60
C LYS A 109 -16.94 -41.75 -1.45
N PHE A 110 -17.38 -42.62 -0.54
CA PHE A 110 -18.81 -42.84 -0.27
C PHE A 110 -19.50 -41.55 0.18
N ILE A 111 -18.94 -40.85 1.17
CA ILE A 111 -19.49 -39.58 1.70
C ILE A 111 -19.66 -38.53 0.60
N LEU A 112 -18.66 -38.39 -0.26
CA LEU A 112 -18.67 -37.42 -1.35
C LEU A 112 -19.70 -37.81 -2.43
N GLN A 113 -19.82 -39.10 -2.75
CA GLN A 113 -20.82 -39.58 -3.72
C GLN A 113 -22.25 -39.50 -3.19
N SER A 114 -22.46 -39.69 -1.89
CA SER A 114 -23.78 -39.67 -1.24
C SER A 114 -24.32 -38.26 -0.95
N THR A 115 -23.57 -37.19 -1.25
CA THR A 115 -24.03 -35.81 -1.03
C THR A 115 -24.92 -35.27 -2.14
N SER A 116 -26.23 -35.22 -1.92
CA SER A 116 -27.17 -34.41 -2.72
C SER A 116 -27.24 -32.95 -2.23
N PHE A 117 -27.71 -32.05 -3.10
CA PHE A 117 -27.77 -30.60 -2.88
C PHE A 117 -28.51 -30.21 -1.59
N GLY A 118 -27.88 -29.47 -0.68
CA GLY A 118 -28.62 -28.74 0.37
C GLY A 118 -27.94 -28.55 1.73
N VAL A 119 -27.05 -29.44 2.19
CA VAL A 119 -26.62 -29.38 3.60
C VAL A 119 -25.32 -28.60 3.78
N ILE A 120 -25.43 -27.29 4.03
CA ILE A 120 -24.28 -26.36 4.22
C ILE A 120 -23.56 -26.63 5.56
N HIS A 121 -24.27 -27.08 6.60
CA HIS A 121 -23.71 -27.28 7.94
C HIS A 121 -23.00 -28.63 8.13
N ALA A 122 -23.53 -29.74 7.59
CA ALA A 122 -22.87 -31.05 7.63
C ALA A 122 -21.60 -31.10 6.76
N LYS A 123 -21.52 -30.26 5.72
CA LYS A 123 -20.34 -30.16 4.84
C LYS A 123 -19.10 -29.66 5.62
N ARG A 124 -19.21 -28.60 6.42
CA ARG A 124 -18.07 -28.09 7.21
C ARG A 124 -17.52 -29.11 8.22
N PHE A 125 -18.39 -29.89 8.85
CA PHE A 125 -18.02 -30.85 9.89
C PHE A 125 -17.32 -32.09 9.32
N CYS A 126 -17.89 -32.66 8.25
CA CYS A 126 -17.34 -33.80 7.53
C CYS A 126 -15.93 -33.53 6.97
N PHE A 127 -15.74 -32.31 6.47
CA PHE A 127 -14.49 -31.86 5.86
C PHE A 127 -13.42 -31.43 6.88
N ARG A 128 -13.80 -30.90 8.05
CA ARG A 128 -12.89 -30.68 9.19
C ARG A 128 -12.37 -31.99 9.79
N PHE A 129 -13.16 -33.06 9.78
CA PHE A 129 -12.73 -34.37 10.28
C PHE A 129 -11.83 -35.15 9.32
N ALA A 130 -12.10 -35.10 8.00
CA ALA A 130 -11.16 -35.58 6.99
C ALA A 130 -9.79 -34.85 7.10
N ALA A 131 -9.80 -33.56 7.46
CA ALA A 131 -8.58 -32.82 7.79
C ALA A 131 -7.90 -33.30 9.08
N GLY A 132 -8.67 -33.70 10.10
CA GLY A 132 -8.18 -34.33 11.33
C GLY A 132 -7.48 -35.67 11.07
N ALA A 133 -8.03 -36.50 10.19
CA ALA A 133 -7.39 -37.74 9.74
C ALA A 133 -6.09 -37.45 8.96
N VAL A 134 -6.11 -36.49 8.03
CA VAL A 134 -4.91 -36.02 7.30
C VAL A 134 -3.85 -35.41 8.24
N CYS A 135 -4.23 -34.85 9.39
CA CYS A 135 -3.30 -34.33 10.40
C CYS A 135 -2.77 -35.38 11.38
N SER A 136 -3.53 -36.45 11.64
CA SER A 136 -3.14 -37.56 12.53
C SER A 136 -2.18 -38.54 11.86
N VAL A 137 -2.27 -38.70 10.53
CA VAL A 137 -1.40 -39.57 9.72
C VAL A 137 -0.07 -38.88 9.39
N ARG A 138 0.75 -38.59 10.40
CA ARG A 138 2.14 -38.15 10.15
C ARG A 138 3.06 -39.29 9.70
N SER A 139 2.61 -40.55 9.81
CA SER A 139 3.48 -41.74 9.67
C SER A 139 3.51 -42.38 8.27
N CYS A 140 2.60 -42.06 7.34
CA CYS A 140 2.60 -42.72 6.02
C CYS A 140 2.03 -41.84 4.88
N PRO A 141 2.90 -41.19 4.08
CA PRO A 141 2.50 -40.27 3.00
C PRO A 141 1.58 -40.89 1.93
N ALA A 142 1.71 -42.20 1.68
CA ALA A 142 0.95 -42.91 0.63
C ALA A 142 -0.58 -42.87 0.88
N HIS A 143 -1.02 -43.02 2.13
CA HIS A 143 -2.44 -43.01 2.49
C HIS A 143 -3.06 -41.61 2.31
N ILE A 144 -2.30 -40.56 2.64
CA ILE A 144 -2.74 -39.18 2.42
C ILE A 144 -2.94 -38.93 0.92
N THR A 145 -2.02 -39.40 0.06
CA THR A 145 -2.16 -39.27 -1.39
C THR A 145 -3.44 -39.94 -1.89
N LEU A 146 -3.74 -41.16 -1.43
CA LEU A 146 -4.97 -41.88 -1.83
C LEU A 146 -6.25 -41.14 -1.40
N VAL A 147 -6.27 -40.56 -0.20
CA VAL A 147 -7.40 -39.74 0.27
C VAL A 147 -7.56 -38.48 -0.60
N LEU A 148 -6.46 -37.77 -0.89
CA LEU A 148 -6.50 -36.58 -1.74
C LEU A 148 -6.91 -36.91 -3.19
N ASP A 149 -6.51 -38.07 -3.71
CA ASP A 149 -6.92 -38.55 -5.04
C ASP A 149 -8.41 -38.92 -5.09
N ALA A 150 -8.94 -39.55 -4.03
CA ALA A 150 -10.38 -39.79 -3.89
C ALA A 150 -11.17 -38.46 -3.92
N ILE A 151 -10.70 -37.45 -3.18
CA ILE A 151 -11.31 -36.10 -3.17
C ILE A 151 -11.20 -35.44 -4.55
N LYS A 152 -10.00 -35.47 -5.17
CA LYS A 152 -9.75 -34.91 -6.50
C LYS A 152 -10.66 -35.53 -7.55
N SER A 153 -10.85 -36.85 -7.51
CA SER A 153 -11.78 -37.56 -8.39
C SER A 153 -13.21 -37.08 -8.19
N ALA A 154 -13.70 -37.02 -6.94
CA ALA A 154 -15.06 -36.57 -6.64
C ALA A 154 -15.33 -35.14 -7.15
N VAL A 155 -14.42 -34.20 -6.88
CA VAL A 155 -14.48 -32.82 -7.34
C VAL A 155 -14.46 -32.72 -8.88
N ARG A 156 -13.67 -33.57 -9.55
CA ARG A 156 -13.55 -33.57 -11.01
C ARG A 156 -14.87 -33.93 -11.70
N PHE A 157 -15.64 -34.86 -11.14
CA PHE A 157 -16.89 -35.33 -11.74
C PHE A 157 -18.14 -34.61 -11.22
N GLN A 158 -18.10 -34.00 -10.03
CA GLN A 158 -19.25 -33.34 -9.43
C GLN A 158 -18.99 -31.85 -9.16
N LYS A 159 -19.46 -30.98 -10.07
CA LYS A 159 -19.33 -29.51 -9.97
C LYS A 159 -19.89 -28.94 -8.66
N THR A 160 -20.96 -29.53 -8.15
CA THR A 160 -21.68 -29.12 -6.94
C THR A 160 -20.82 -29.21 -5.68
N ILE A 161 -19.91 -30.19 -5.64
CA ILE A 161 -18.93 -30.35 -4.57
C ILE A 161 -17.92 -29.21 -4.64
N SER A 162 -17.43 -28.87 -5.83
CA SER A 162 -16.46 -27.79 -6.02
C SER A 162 -16.98 -26.42 -5.54
N GLU A 163 -18.22 -26.07 -5.89
CA GLU A 163 -18.85 -24.81 -5.47
C GLU A 163 -19.13 -24.78 -3.97
N ALA A 164 -19.53 -25.91 -3.39
CA ALA A 164 -19.78 -26.01 -1.97
C ALA A 164 -18.50 -25.86 -1.14
N TRP A 165 -17.37 -26.40 -1.62
CA TRP A 165 -16.06 -26.21 -0.99
C TRP A 165 -15.60 -24.75 -1.04
N LEU A 166 -15.78 -24.07 -2.18
CA LEU A 166 -15.45 -22.65 -2.28
C LEU A 166 -16.25 -21.80 -1.30
N LYS A 167 -17.57 -22.04 -1.18
CA LYS A 167 -18.43 -21.35 -0.20
C LYS A 167 -18.04 -21.68 1.25
N ALA A 168 -17.63 -22.92 1.53
CA ALA A 168 -17.19 -23.31 2.86
C ALA A 168 -15.91 -22.56 3.28
N ILE A 169 -14.93 -22.46 2.38
CA ILE A 169 -13.71 -21.67 2.59
C ILE A 169 -14.05 -20.17 2.71
N GLU A 170 -14.96 -19.67 1.88
CA GLU A 170 -15.40 -18.27 1.92
C GLU A 170 -15.94 -17.88 3.30
N SER A 171 -16.76 -18.74 3.92
CA SER A 171 -17.39 -18.49 5.21
C SER A 171 -16.45 -18.54 6.43
N VAL A 172 -15.15 -18.83 6.26
CA VAL A 172 -14.16 -18.83 7.36
C VAL A 172 -13.66 -17.41 7.58
N GLU A 173 -13.93 -16.82 8.75
CA GLU A 173 -13.58 -15.41 9.04
C GLU A 173 -12.36 -15.26 9.96
N GLU A 174 -11.95 -16.34 10.65
CA GLU A 174 -10.85 -16.33 11.61
C GLU A 174 -9.58 -17.02 11.07
N VAL A 175 -8.41 -16.50 11.45
CA VAL A 175 -7.10 -17.05 11.02
C VAL A 175 -6.89 -18.46 11.58
N GLU A 176 -7.23 -18.68 12.85
CA GLU A 176 -7.03 -19.98 13.51
C GLU A 176 -7.88 -21.09 12.92
N ASP A 177 -9.01 -20.72 12.31
CA ASP A 177 -9.94 -21.64 11.69
C ASP A 177 -9.49 -22.14 10.32
N HIS A 178 -8.56 -21.43 9.67
CA HIS A 178 -7.94 -21.90 8.44
C HIS A 178 -6.92 -23.01 8.71
N LYS A 179 -7.10 -24.15 8.04
CA LYS A 179 -6.25 -25.34 8.20
C LYS A 179 -5.57 -25.72 6.88
N VAL A 180 -4.59 -26.62 6.95
CA VAL A 180 -3.79 -27.07 5.78
C VAL A 180 -4.68 -27.62 4.67
N ILE A 181 -5.78 -28.29 5.03
CA ILE A 181 -6.73 -28.83 4.06
C ILE A 181 -7.33 -27.75 3.16
N ASP A 182 -7.54 -26.53 3.66
CA ASP A 182 -8.16 -25.45 2.87
C ASP A 182 -7.25 -25.09 1.70
N LEU A 183 -5.94 -25.00 1.97
CA LEU A 183 -4.95 -24.72 0.94
C LEU A 183 -4.77 -25.89 -0.02
N LEU A 184 -4.72 -27.13 0.47
CA LEU A 184 -4.68 -28.33 -0.38
C LEU A 184 -5.91 -28.42 -1.29
N MET A 185 -7.11 -28.09 -0.78
CA MET A 185 -8.33 -28.07 -1.56
C MET A 185 -8.32 -26.98 -2.62
N LEU A 186 -7.82 -25.78 -2.32
CA LEU A 186 -7.64 -24.74 -3.33
C LEU A 186 -6.67 -25.20 -4.44
N LEU A 187 -5.60 -25.91 -4.10
CA LEU A 187 -4.67 -26.50 -5.07
C LEU A 187 -5.32 -27.61 -5.90
N ILE A 188 -6.11 -28.49 -5.28
CA ILE A 188 -6.86 -29.55 -5.96
C ILE A 188 -7.86 -28.91 -6.94
N LEU A 189 -8.69 -27.98 -6.47
CA LEU A 189 -9.68 -27.26 -7.28
C LEU A 189 -9.02 -26.55 -8.47
N HIS A 190 -7.87 -25.90 -8.24
CA HIS A 190 -7.12 -25.25 -9.31
C HIS A 190 -6.49 -26.24 -10.30
N SER A 191 -6.05 -27.42 -9.84
CA SER A 191 -5.49 -28.48 -10.69
C SER A 191 -6.53 -29.24 -11.53
N THR A 192 -7.81 -29.18 -11.17
CA THR A 192 -8.90 -29.84 -11.91
C THR A 192 -9.31 -29.02 -13.14
N ASN A 193 -9.48 -29.68 -14.30
CA ASN A 193 -9.68 -29.05 -15.61
C ASN A 193 -11.03 -28.32 -15.82
N ALA A 194 -11.84 -28.09 -14.78
CA ALA A 194 -13.05 -27.29 -14.90
C ALA A 194 -12.69 -25.80 -14.78
N ASN A 195 -12.78 -25.05 -15.88
CA ASN A 195 -12.41 -23.62 -15.95
C ASN A 195 -13.05 -22.76 -14.84
N GLN A 196 -14.24 -23.10 -14.37
CA GLN A 196 -14.95 -22.37 -13.32
C GLN A 196 -14.37 -22.63 -11.92
N SER A 197 -14.05 -23.88 -11.55
CA SER A 197 -13.45 -24.20 -10.25
C SER A 197 -12.03 -23.64 -10.15
N ARG A 198 -11.27 -23.68 -11.27
CA ARG A 198 -9.92 -23.10 -11.33
C ARG A 198 -9.91 -21.60 -11.04
N ARG A 199 -10.75 -20.83 -11.75
CA ARG A 199 -10.88 -19.37 -11.51
C ARG A 199 -11.46 -19.07 -10.13
N GLY A 200 -12.40 -19.90 -9.65
CA GLY A 200 -12.98 -19.77 -8.32
C GLY A 200 -11.94 -19.95 -7.20
N ALA A 201 -11.09 -20.97 -7.30
CA ALA A 201 -10.01 -21.23 -6.35
C ALA A 201 -8.98 -20.10 -6.33
N GLU A 202 -8.56 -19.62 -7.51
CA GLU A 202 -7.65 -18.48 -7.61
C GLU A 202 -8.24 -17.21 -6.98
N ARG A 203 -9.51 -16.89 -7.29
CA ARG A 203 -10.21 -15.74 -6.68
C ARG A 203 -10.30 -15.88 -5.17
N MET A 204 -10.62 -17.07 -4.67
CA MET A 204 -10.75 -17.34 -3.24
C MET A 204 -9.41 -17.19 -2.52
N LEU A 205 -8.33 -17.75 -3.07
CA LEU A 205 -6.98 -17.58 -2.52
C LEU A 205 -6.61 -16.09 -2.45
N LYS A 206 -6.82 -15.34 -3.53
CA LYS A 206 -6.58 -13.89 -3.56
C LYS A 206 -7.40 -13.14 -2.49
N LEU A 207 -8.67 -13.52 -2.30
CA LEU A 207 -9.52 -12.90 -1.29
C LEU A 207 -8.98 -13.15 0.13
N LYS A 208 -8.64 -14.41 0.46
CA LYS A 208 -8.21 -14.81 1.80
C LYS A 208 -6.81 -14.35 2.17
N VAL A 209 -5.90 -14.25 1.20
CA VAL A 209 -4.57 -13.65 1.43
C VAL A 209 -4.72 -12.14 1.65
N ARG A 210 -5.54 -11.44 0.85
CA ARG A 210 -5.77 -10.00 1.03
C ARG A 210 -6.39 -9.66 2.38
N SER A 211 -7.30 -10.51 2.87
CA SER A 211 -7.90 -10.33 4.20
C SER A 211 -6.99 -10.75 5.36
N GLY A 212 -5.76 -11.20 5.08
CA GLY A 212 -4.80 -11.64 6.10
C GLY A 212 -5.15 -12.97 6.78
N LEU A 213 -6.09 -13.74 6.22
CA LEU A 213 -6.59 -14.99 6.79
C LEU A 213 -5.74 -16.21 6.42
N ILE A 214 -5.17 -16.22 5.21
CA ILE A 214 -4.17 -17.21 4.79
C ILE A 214 -2.80 -16.53 4.76
N GLN A 215 -1.89 -16.97 5.64
CA GLN A 215 -0.58 -16.38 5.85
C GLN A 215 0.57 -17.37 5.53
N GLU A 216 1.81 -16.86 5.47
CA GLU A 216 3.02 -17.63 5.22
C GLU A 216 3.17 -18.90 6.10
N PRO A 217 2.91 -18.88 7.43
CA PRO A 217 3.08 -20.07 8.26
C PRO A 217 2.22 -21.26 7.81
N LEU A 218 1.00 -21.00 7.33
CA LEU A 218 0.10 -22.03 6.82
C LEU A 218 0.63 -22.61 5.50
N LEU A 219 1.16 -21.75 4.62
CA LEU A 219 1.79 -22.16 3.36
C LEU A 219 3.01 -23.05 3.62
N HIS A 220 3.92 -22.61 4.47
CA HIS A 220 5.14 -23.35 4.80
C HIS A 220 4.84 -24.72 5.41
N ARG A 221 3.88 -24.78 6.36
CA ARG A 221 3.41 -26.04 6.95
C ARG A 221 2.83 -26.98 5.89
N THR A 222 2.04 -26.44 4.95
CA THR A 222 1.43 -27.22 3.87
C THR A 222 2.48 -27.83 2.94
N PHE A 223 3.50 -27.05 2.54
CA PHE A 223 4.52 -27.52 1.61
C PHE A 223 5.51 -28.50 2.24
N ARG A 224 5.81 -28.35 3.52
CA ARG A 224 6.76 -29.21 4.23
C ARG A 224 6.16 -30.58 4.59
N ASP A 225 4.93 -30.60 5.08
CA ASP A 225 4.37 -31.78 5.75
C ASP A 225 3.49 -32.65 4.82
N TYR A 226 3.15 -32.18 3.61
CA TYR A 226 2.17 -32.82 2.72
C TYR A 226 2.64 -32.97 1.28
N VAL A 227 2.01 -33.88 0.52
CA VAL A 227 2.36 -34.23 -0.87
C VAL A 227 1.89 -33.15 -1.85
N VAL A 228 2.48 -31.95 -1.78
CA VAL A 228 2.16 -30.81 -2.66
C VAL A 228 2.80 -30.97 -4.04
N ARG A 229 3.87 -31.77 -4.16
CA ARG A 229 4.64 -31.96 -5.40
C ARG A 229 3.80 -32.40 -6.61
N GLY A 230 2.76 -33.20 -6.39
CA GLY A 230 1.81 -33.63 -7.44
C GLY A 230 0.97 -32.51 -8.03
N TYR A 231 0.92 -31.35 -7.37
CA TYR A 231 0.17 -30.16 -7.78
C TYR A 231 1.09 -29.02 -8.24
N PHE A 232 2.37 -29.29 -8.53
CA PHE A 232 3.36 -28.25 -8.85
C PHE A 232 2.92 -27.31 -9.99
N SER A 233 2.33 -27.80 -11.07
CA SER A 233 1.85 -26.96 -12.17
C SER A 233 0.78 -25.95 -11.73
N SER A 234 -0.07 -26.36 -10.79
CA SER A 234 -1.08 -25.52 -10.15
C SER A 234 -0.44 -24.48 -9.22
N VAL A 235 0.52 -24.91 -8.41
CA VAL A 235 1.30 -24.03 -7.51
C VAL A 235 2.01 -22.95 -8.32
N LEU A 236 2.74 -23.34 -9.36
CA LEU A 236 3.49 -22.42 -10.21
C LEU A 236 2.58 -21.41 -10.90
N ALA A 237 1.44 -21.85 -11.47
CA ALA A 237 0.48 -20.97 -12.11
C ALA A 237 -0.19 -19.98 -11.12
N LEU A 238 -0.47 -20.41 -9.88
CA LEU A 238 -0.99 -19.53 -8.84
C LEU A 238 0.07 -18.51 -8.41
N ALA A 239 1.31 -18.94 -8.17
CA ALA A 239 2.43 -18.05 -7.83
C ALA A 239 2.64 -16.98 -8.90
N GLN A 240 2.64 -17.38 -10.18
CA GLN A 240 2.69 -16.48 -11.33
C GLN A 240 1.53 -15.46 -11.34
N SER A 241 0.30 -15.90 -11.06
CA SER A 241 -0.87 -15.02 -11.05
C SER A 241 -0.88 -14.03 -9.87
N LEU A 242 -0.31 -14.44 -8.73
CA LEU A 242 -0.16 -13.60 -7.56
C LEU A 242 0.94 -12.56 -7.73
N LEU A 243 2.08 -12.94 -8.32
CA LEU A 243 3.19 -12.02 -8.58
C LEU A 243 2.81 -10.92 -9.60
N ARG A 244 1.92 -11.23 -10.54
CA ARG A 244 1.35 -10.26 -11.51
C ARG A 244 0.27 -9.33 -10.91
N SER A 245 -0.04 -9.47 -9.62
CA SER A 245 -1.06 -8.66 -8.97
C SER A 245 -0.51 -7.27 -8.58
N PRO A 246 -1.32 -6.19 -8.64
CA PRO A 246 -0.90 -4.89 -8.14
C PRO A 246 -0.97 -4.77 -6.60
N ASP A 247 -1.42 -5.81 -5.90
CA ASP A 247 -1.61 -5.82 -4.44
C ASP A 247 -0.35 -6.37 -3.73
N PRO A 248 0.39 -5.55 -2.95
CA PRO A 248 1.65 -5.97 -2.34
C PRO A 248 1.54 -7.22 -1.46
N GLY A 249 0.42 -7.40 -0.76
CA GLY A 249 0.20 -8.58 0.08
C GLY A 249 0.09 -9.88 -0.74
N LEU A 250 -0.53 -9.79 -1.93
CA LEU A 250 -0.63 -10.92 -2.85
C LEU A 250 0.72 -11.24 -3.49
N VAL A 251 1.46 -10.21 -3.88
CA VAL A 251 2.78 -10.35 -4.50
C VAL A 251 3.77 -11.01 -3.55
N ALA A 252 3.81 -10.58 -2.28
CA ALA A 252 4.61 -11.19 -1.23
C ALA A 252 4.27 -12.68 -1.06
N PHE A 253 2.97 -13.02 -0.94
CA PHE A 253 2.53 -14.42 -0.83
C PHE A 253 2.93 -15.26 -2.05
N GLY A 254 2.82 -14.72 -3.26
CA GLY A 254 3.32 -15.35 -4.49
C GLY A 254 4.83 -15.61 -4.45
N GLY A 255 5.61 -14.68 -3.90
CA GLY A 255 7.04 -14.87 -3.65
C GLY A 255 7.35 -15.99 -2.66
N HIS A 256 6.60 -16.09 -1.55
CA HIS A 256 6.73 -17.22 -0.62
C HIS A 256 6.42 -18.56 -1.29
N MET A 257 5.45 -18.62 -2.22
CA MET A 257 5.16 -19.84 -2.99
C MET A 257 6.33 -20.25 -3.88
N TYR A 258 6.98 -19.29 -4.57
CA TYR A 258 8.19 -19.55 -5.35
C TYR A 258 9.33 -20.06 -4.48
N ARG A 259 9.59 -19.38 -3.36
CA ARG A 259 10.67 -19.73 -2.43
C ARG A 259 10.45 -21.13 -1.84
N CYS A 260 9.26 -21.45 -1.35
CA CYS A 260 8.94 -22.79 -0.85
C CYS A 260 9.06 -23.88 -1.93
N SER A 261 8.68 -23.56 -3.17
CA SER A 261 8.81 -24.51 -4.29
C SER A 261 10.27 -24.78 -4.64
N PHE A 262 11.15 -23.79 -4.56
CA PHE A 262 12.59 -23.96 -4.82
C PHE A 262 13.33 -24.63 -3.66
N THR A 263 12.88 -24.47 -2.41
CA THR A 263 13.60 -25.03 -1.26
C THR A 263 13.20 -26.47 -0.93
N LEU A 264 11.98 -26.89 -1.30
CA LEU A 264 11.42 -28.17 -0.87
C LEU A 264 11.20 -29.20 -1.99
N PHE A 265 11.22 -28.81 -3.27
CA PHE A 265 10.98 -29.73 -4.39
C PHE A 265 12.28 -30.24 -5.04
N ASP A 266 12.15 -30.90 -6.19
CA ASP A 266 13.22 -31.54 -6.95
C ASP A 266 13.81 -30.62 -8.03
N SER A 267 14.92 -31.05 -8.63
CA SER A 267 15.65 -30.29 -9.67
C SER A 267 14.79 -29.85 -10.84
N TYR A 268 13.78 -30.63 -11.23
CA TYR A 268 12.82 -30.22 -12.27
C TYR A 268 12.03 -28.99 -11.85
N CYS A 269 11.48 -28.99 -10.64
CA CYS A 269 10.74 -27.84 -10.10
C CYS A 269 11.64 -26.62 -9.94
N HIS A 270 12.91 -26.80 -9.52
CA HIS A 270 13.86 -25.71 -9.41
C HIS A 270 14.10 -25.01 -10.75
N GLN A 271 14.30 -25.80 -11.82
CA GLN A 271 14.46 -25.27 -13.18
C GLN A 271 13.25 -24.45 -13.63
N GLU A 272 12.04 -24.98 -13.45
CA GLU A 272 10.79 -24.29 -13.82
C GLU A 272 10.56 -23.02 -12.99
N VAL A 273 10.88 -23.04 -11.69
CA VAL A 273 10.82 -21.85 -10.83
C VAL A 273 11.78 -20.77 -11.34
N VAL A 274 13.05 -21.13 -11.60
CA VAL A 274 14.05 -20.18 -12.11
C VAL A 274 13.64 -19.64 -13.48
N GLY A 275 13.19 -20.50 -14.40
CA GLY A 275 12.72 -20.08 -15.72
C GLY A 275 11.51 -19.13 -15.64
N SER A 276 10.57 -19.41 -14.74
CA SER A 276 9.41 -18.54 -14.49
C SER A 276 9.83 -17.18 -13.91
N LEU A 277 10.75 -17.15 -12.94
CA LEU A 277 11.27 -15.90 -12.38
C LEU A 277 12.05 -15.09 -13.44
N VAL A 278 12.88 -15.73 -14.26
CA VAL A 278 13.57 -15.06 -15.39
C VAL A 278 12.55 -14.46 -16.36
N THR A 279 11.46 -15.17 -16.65
CA THR A 279 10.38 -14.65 -17.49
C THR A 279 9.70 -13.42 -16.89
N HIS A 280 9.49 -13.42 -15.56
CA HIS A 280 8.97 -12.26 -14.83
C HIS A 280 9.93 -11.06 -14.89
N VAL A 281 11.24 -11.27 -14.82
CA VAL A 281 12.24 -10.20 -15.00
C VAL A 281 12.21 -9.62 -16.42
N CYS A 282 11.95 -10.46 -17.42
CA CYS A 282 11.92 -10.04 -18.82
C CYS A 282 10.57 -9.43 -19.26
N SER A 283 9.57 -9.35 -18.38
CA SER A 283 8.21 -8.89 -18.73
C SER A 283 8.08 -7.37 -18.92
N GLY A 284 8.99 -6.58 -18.34
CA GLY A 284 8.98 -5.11 -18.38
C GLY A 284 7.97 -4.45 -17.43
N ALA A 285 7.34 -5.20 -16.52
CA ALA A 285 6.44 -4.63 -15.51
C ALA A 285 7.18 -4.39 -14.18
N ASP A 286 7.50 -3.14 -13.84
CA ASP A 286 8.41 -2.77 -12.74
C ASP A 286 8.19 -3.54 -11.42
N GLY A 287 6.95 -3.55 -10.90
CA GLY A 287 6.65 -4.22 -9.63
C GLY A 287 6.79 -5.75 -9.67
N GLU A 288 6.60 -6.36 -10.84
CA GLU A 288 6.80 -7.79 -11.07
C GLU A 288 8.31 -8.11 -11.17
N VAL A 289 9.05 -7.27 -11.91
CA VAL A 289 10.49 -7.39 -12.12
C VAL A 289 11.25 -7.26 -10.80
N ASP A 290 10.90 -6.27 -9.98
CA ASP A 290 11.56 -6.01 -8.69
C ASP A 290 11.48 -7.20 -7.75
N MET A 291 10.30 -7.80 -7.65
CA MET A 291 10.05 -8.96 -6.79
C MET A 291 10.69 -10.22 -7.34
N ALA A 292 10.69 -10.41 -8.67
CA ALA A 292 11.37 -11.54 -9.28
C ALA A 292 12.89 -11.48 -9.07
N LEU A 293 13.51 -10.31 -9.24
CA LEU A 293 14.94 -10.09 -8.95
C LEU A 293 15.25 -10.28 -7.46
N GLU A 294 14.40 -9.77 -6.56
CA GLU A 294 14.58 -9.96 -5.12
C GLU A 294 14.54 -11.44 -4.73
N LEU A 295 13.59 -12.21 -5.27
CA LEU A 295 13.51 -13.66 -5.07
C LEU A 295 14.76 -14.36 -5.60
N LEU A 296 15.22 -14.05 -6.82
CA LEU A 296 16.44 -14.64 -7.38
C LEU A 296 17.68 -14.34 -6.51
N CYS A 297 17.84 -13.10 -6.04
CA CYS A 297 18.91 -12.72 -5.11
C CYS A 297 18.83 -13.47 -3.79
N GLY A 298 17.62 -13.64 -3.23
CA GLY A 298 17.38 -14.44 -2.03
C GLY A 298 17.76 -15.92 -2.23
N LEU A 299 17.33 -16.52 -3.33
CA LEU A 299 17.64 -17.92 -3.66
C LEU A 299 19.15 -18.16 -3.85
N VAL A 300 19.87 -17.24 -4.52
CA VAL A 300 21.35 -17.34 -4.66
C VAL A 300 22.05 -17.19 -3.31
N THR A 301 21.46 -16.46 -2.37
CA THR A 301 22.00 -16.32 -1.01
C THR A 301 21.75 -17.55 -0.15
N GLU A 302 20.55 -18.14 -0.22
CA GLU A 302 20.15 -19.29 0.59
C GLU A 302 20.71 -20.62 0.08
N LYS A 303 20.68 -20.82 -1.24
CA LYS A 303 20.99 -22.09 -1.93
C LYS A 303 21.92 -21.86 -3.14
N PRO A 304 23.16 -21.36 -2.91
CA PRO A 304 24.07 -20.98 -4.00
C PRO A 304 24.48 -22.17 -4.88
N SER A 305 24.64 -23.36 -4.30
CA SER A 305 24.94 -24.60 -5.02
C SER A 305 23.85 -24.98 -6.00
N GLU A 306 22.59 -25.03 -5.55
CA GLU A 306 21.46 -25.39 -6.40
C GLU A 306 21.22 -24.32 -7.48
N MET A 307 21.31 -23.03 -7.14
CA MET A 307 21.15 -21.94 -8.11
C MET A 307 22.24 -21.91 -9.19
N SER A 308 23.46 -22.32 -8.88
CA SER A 308 24.56 -22.33 -9.85
C SER A 308 24.29 -23.23 -11.06
N LEU A 309 23.52 -24.31 -10.88
CA LEU A 309 23.12 -25.23 -11.96
C LEU A 309 22.22 -24.58 -13.01
N TYR A 310 21.52 -23.51 -12.64
CA TYR A 310 20.57 -22.79 -13.50
C TYR A 310 21.08 -21.42 -13.94
N ALA A 311 22.37 -21.14 -13.73
CA ALA A 311 22.95 -19.83 -14.02
C ALA A 311 22.86 -19.44 -15.50
N VAL A 312 22.80 -20.41 -16.42
CA VAL A 312 22.58 -20.16 -17.86
C VAL A 312 21.25 -19.44 -18.12
N PHE A 313 20.18 -19.77 -17.38
CA PHE A 313 18.89 -19.09 -17.51
C PHE A 313 18.98 -17.64 -17.03
N VAL A 314 19.63 -17.41 -15.89
CA VAL A 314 19.82 -16.06 -15.32
C VAL A 314 20.68 -15.19 -16.23
N LYS A 315 21.71 -15.79 -16.84
CA LYS A 315 22.55 -15.11 -17.83
C LYS A 315 21.75 -14.56 -19.02
N GLY A 316 20.70 -15.26 -19.46
CA GLY A 316 19.83 -14.82 -20.55
C GLY A 316 19.14 -13.48 -20.31
N ILE A 317 19.05 -13.00 -19.05
CA ILE A 317 18.49 -11.68 -18.73
C ILE A 317 19.36 -10.54 -19.32
N LEU A 318 20.66 -10.76 -19.53
CA LEU A 318 21.57 -9.76 -20.10
C LEU A 318 21.13 -9.26 -21.50
N ASP A 319 20.39 -10.08 -22.24
CA ASP A 319 19.84 -9.70 -23.56
C ASP A 319 18.62 -8.77 -23.48
N TYR A 320 18.02 -8.62 -22.29
CA TYR A 320 16.79 -7.86 -22.05
C TYR A 320 16.99 -6.64 -21.13
N MET A 321 18.23 -6.19 -20.91
CA MET A 321 18.53 -5.06 -20.01
C MET A 321 17.87 -3.74 -20.41
N ASP A 322 17.49 -3.57 -21.67
CA ASP A 322 16.86 -2.34 -22.17
C ASP A 322 15.50 -2.04 -21.52
N ASN A 323 14.85 -3.09 -20.99
CA ASN A 323 13.57 -3.05 -20.30
C ASN A 323 13.71 -2.84 -18.79
N LEU A 324 14.94 -2.76 -18.26
CA LEU A 324 15.20 -2.68 -16.82
C LEU A 324 15.53 -1.25 -16.37
N THR A 325 15.08 -0.89 -15.18
CA THR A 325 15.47 0.36 -14.52
C THR A 325 16.90 0.26 -13.95
N SER A 326 17.53 1.39 -13.63
CA SER A 326 18.86 1.42 -13.01
C SER A 326 18.94 0.58 -11.72
N GLN A 327 17.88 0.60 -10.90
CA GLN A 327 17.81 -0.18 -9.66
C GLN A 327 17.73 -1.69 -9.95
N GLN A 328 16.95 -2.10 -10.94
CA GLN A 328 16.84 -3.49 -11.38
C GLN A 328 18.16 -3.97 -12.00
N ILE A 329 18.88 -3.11 -12.73
CA ILE A 329 20.22 -3.40 -13.27
C ILE A 329 21.23 -3.65 -12.14
N ARG A 330 21.22 -2.84 -11.07
CA ARG A 330 22.06 -3.10 -9.88
C ARG A 330 21.79 -4.49 -9.29
N LYS A 331 20.51 -4.84 -9.09
CA LYS A 331 20.09 -6.16 -8.59
C LYS A 331 20.53 -7.30 -9.52
N LEU A 332 20.39 -7.13 -10.84
CA LEU A 332 20.81 -8.10 -11.85
C LEU A 332 22.33 -8.35 -11.81
N PHE A 333 23.14 -7.29 -11.83
CA PHE A 333 24.58 -7.45 -11.78
C PHE A 333 25.06 -7.95 -10.41
N HIS A 334 24.36 -7.63 -9.31
CA HIS A 334 24.62 -8.26 -8.02
C HIS A 334 24.39 -9.77 -8.07
N LEU A 335 23.24 -10.20 -8.60
CA LEU A 335 22.87 -11.60 -8.78
C LEU A 335 23.89 -12.37 -9.62
N LEU A 336 24.23 -11.84 -10.81
CA LEU A 336 25.17 -12.46 -11.73
C LEU A 336 26.59 -12.50 -11.16
N SER A 337 27.03 -11.42 -10.52
CA SER A 337 28.37 -11.39 -9.89
C SER A 337 28.47 -12.42 -8.76
N ARG A 338 27.41 -12.61 -7.97
CA ARG A 338 27.40 -13.62 -6.90
C ARG A 338 27.45 -15.06 -7.43
N LEU A 339 26.85 -15.31 -8.60
CA LEU A 339 26.97 -16.58 -9.31
C LEU A 339 28.37 -16.75 -9.94
N ALA A 340 28.93 -15.70 -10.53
CA ALA A 340 30.23 -15.71 -11.21
C ALA A 340 31.41 -15.89 -10.25
N PHE A 341 31.41 -15.16 -9.13
CA PHE A 341 32.49 -15.19 -8.13
C PHE A 341 32.18 -16.14 -6.95
N GLY A 342 31.20 -17.04 -7.11
CA GLY A 342 30.81 -18.05 -6.13
C GLY A 342 31.82 -19.19 -5.99
N GLN A 343 31.51 -20.18 -5.13
CA GLN A 343 32.46 -21.26 -4.77
C GLN A 343 32.66 -22.34 -5.87
N GLN A 344 31.99 -22.25 -7.02
CA GLN A 344 31.93 -23.32 -8.03
C GLN A 344 32.64 -22.97 -9.35
N GLN A 345 33.15 -23.99 -10.05
CA GLN A 345 33.98 -23.84 -11.26
C GLN A 345 33.24 -23.30 -12.50
N GLN A 346 31.89 -23.27 -12.51
CA GLN A 346 31.10 -22.79 -13.67
C GLN A 346 31.01 -21.25 -13.79
N GLY A 347 31.58 -20.50 -12.84
CA GLY A 347 31.49 -19.05 -12.80
C GLY A 347 32.26 -18.31 -13.91
N SER A 348 33.27 -18.94 -14.53
CA SER A 348 34.15 -18.28 -15.51
C SER A 348 33.41 -17.81 -16.76
N HIS A 349 32.49 -18.62 -17.30
CA HIS A 349 31.72 -18.24 -18.49
C HIS A 349 30.80 -17.04 -18.24
N ILE A 350 30.20 -16.96 -17.04
CA ILE A 350 29.34 -15.84 -16.65
C ILE A 350 30.20 -14.58 -16.50
N GLN A 351 31.38 -14.72 -15.88
CA GLN A 351 32.33 -13.63 -15.73
C GLN A 351 32.75 -13.04 -17.09
N ASP A 352 33.13 -13.89 -18.05
CA ASP A 352 33.55 -13.46 -19.39
C ASP A 352 32.43 -12.73 -20.13
N ASP A 353 31.22 -13.29 -20.14
CA ASP A 353 30.05 -12.69 -20.80
C ASP A 353 29.68 -11.33 -20.16
N MET A 354 29.72 -11.23 -18.82
CA MET A 354 29.51 -9.97 -18.12
C MET A 354 30.56 -8.92 -18.50
N HIS A 355 31.85 -9.27 -18.53
CA HIS A 355 32.90 -8.34 -18.95
C HIS A 355 32.79 -7.92 -20.42
N ILE A 356 32.29 -8.80 -21.31
CA ILE A 356 32.02 -8.47 -22.71
C ILE A 356 30.88 -7.44 -22.78
N VAL A 357 29.77 -7.70 -22.10
CA VAL A 357 28.61 -6.80 -22.05
C VAL A 357 29.01 -5.45 -21.46
N ILE A 358 29.69 -5.41 -20.31
CA ILE A 358 30.15 -4.18 -19.67
C ILE A 358 31.02 -3.35 -20.62
N ARG A 359 32.02 -3.96 -21.27
CA ARG A 359 32.88 -3.24 -22.23
C ARG A 359 32.08 -2.67 -23.41
N LYS A 360 31.14 -3.45 -23.95
CA LYS A 360 30.25 -3.01 -25.04
C LYS A 360 29.40 -1.80 -24.62
N GLN A 361 28.85 -1.85 -23.41
CA GLN A 361 27.99 -0.79 -22.87
C GLN A 361 28.79 0.49 -22.56
N LEU A 362 29.97 0.38 -21.93
CA LEU A 362 30.86 1.52 -21.63
C LEU A 362 31.38 2.22 -22.89
N SER A 363 31.60 1.46 -23.97
CA SER A 363 32.07 2.00 -25.26
C SER A 363 30.97 2.75 -26.05
N SER A 364 29.73 2.70 -25.58
CA SER A 364 28.60 3.37 -26.25
C SER A 364 28.63 4.88 -26.05
N THR A 365 28.25 5.63 -27.09
CA THR A 365 28.05 7.09 -27.00
C THR A 365 26.68 7.45 -26.42
N VAL A 366 25.74 6.51 -26.38
CA VAL A 366 24.38 6.75 -25.87
C VAL A 366 24.40 6.71 -24.33
N PRO A 367 23.94 7.77 -23.63
CA PRO A 367 24.00 7.85 -22.17
C PRO A 367 23.33 6.68 -21.43
N LYS A 368 22.18 6.21 -21.95
CA LYS A 368 21.46 5.05 -21.40
C LYS A 368 22.37 3.83 -21.29
N TYR A 369 22.99 3.42 -22.39
CA TYR A 369 23.88 2.25 -22.44
C TYR A 369 25.13 2.44 -21.60
N LYS A 370 25.75 3.63 -21.66
CA LYS A 370 26.92 3.93 -20.84
C LYS A 370 26.63 3.80 -19.34
N ARG A 371 25.45 4.25 -18.88
CA ARG A 371 24.97 4.05 -17.50
C ARG A 371 24.88 2.58 -17.12
N ILE A 372 24.29 1.73 -17.96
CA ILE A 372 24.23 0.27 -17.71
C ILE A 372 25.64 -0.30 -17.52
N GLY A 373 26.59 0.12 -18.37
CA GLY A 373 27.99 -0.27 -18.29
C GLY A 373 28.65 0.15 -16.98
N ILE A 374 28.46 1.41 -16.54
CA ILE A 374 29.03 1.94 -15.29
C ILE A 374 28.49 1.18 -14.09
N ILE A 375 27.16 1.05 -14.00
CA ILE A 375 26.49 0.31 -12.92
C ILE A 375 27.01 -1.14 -12.87
N GLY A 376 26.98 -1.83 -14.01
CA GLY A 376 27.43 -3.22 -14.08
C GLY A 376 28.90 -3.41 -13.70
N ALA A 377 29.78 -2.50 -14.15
CA ALA A 377 31.20 -2.54 -13.80
C ALA A 377 31.43 -2.36 -12.30
N VAL A 378 30.76 -1.40 -11.65
CA VAL A 378 30.91 -1.15 -10.22
C VAL A 378 30.40 -2.33 -9.39
N MET A 379 29.28 -2.94 -9.75
CA MET A 379 28.78 -4.14 -9.07
C MET A 379 29.76 -5.34 -9.17
N VAL A 380 30.44 -5.47 -10.30
CA VAL A 380 31.50 -6.47 -10.52
C VAL A 380 32.74 -6.14 -9.68
N ILE A 381 33.17 -4.87 -9.63
CA ILE A 381 34.26 -4.41 -8.75
C ILE A 381 33.98 -4.82 -7.30
N GLY A 382 32.76 -4.60 -6.82
CA GLY A 382 32.35 -4.98 -5.48
C GLY A 382 32.49 -6.46 -5.18
N SER A 383 32.05 -7.31 -6.11
CA SER A 383 32.09 -8.76 -5.93
C SER A 383 33.51 -9.33 -6.04
N MET A 384 34.34 -8.76 -6.92
CA MET A 384 35.77 -9.09 -7.03
C MET A 384 36.55 -8.65 -5.79
N GLY A 385 36.25 -7.46 -5.29
CA GLY A 385 36.86 -6.84 -4.11
C GLY A 385 36.34 -7.36 -2.78
N ALA A 386 35.27 -8.17 -2.75
CA ALA A 386 34.65 -8.63 -1.52
C ALA A 386 35.58 -9.50 -0.64
N LEU A 387 35.40 -9.37 0.66
CA LEU A 387 36.10 -10.17 1.68
C LEU A 387 35.72 -11.65 1.56
N SER A 388 36.69 -12.54 1.35
CA SER A 388 36.41 -13.98 1.23
C SER A 388 36.50 -14.68 2.60
N PRO A 389 35.44 -15.36 3.08
CA PRO A 389 35.45 -16.03 4.39
C PRO A 389 36.45 -17.21 4.50
N LYS A 390 37.01 -17.70 3.39
CA LYS A 390 37.94 -18.84 3.38
C LYS A 390 39.43 -18.47 3.47
N LEU A 391 39.80 -17.19 3.42
CA LEU A 391 41.21 -16.75 3.40
C LEU A 391 41.53 -15.66 4.43
N ALA A 392 41.30 -15.95 5.71
CA ALA A 392 41.95 -15.24 6.82
C ALA A 392 43.45 -15.62 6.97
N ARG A 393 44.17 -15.86 5.86
CA ARG A 393 45.61 -16.14 5.85
C ARG A 393 46.32 -15.15 4.94
N LYS A 394 47.23 -14.39 5.56
CA LYS A 394 48.22 -13.39 5.11
C LYS A 394 48.94 -13.62 3.75
N LYS A 395 48.27 -14.04 2.68
CA LYS A 395 48.80 -13.97 1.31
C LYS A 395 48.21 -12.75 0.63
N ILE A 396 49.11 -11.84 0.27
CA ILE A 396 48.84 -10.59 -0.42
C ILE A 396 47.95 -10.88 -1.63
N ASN A 397 46.78 -10.23 -1.70
CA ASN A 397 45.79 -10.47 -2.74
C ASN A 397 46.04 -9.59 -3.97
N ILE A 398 47.31 -9.47 -4.39
CA ILE A 398 47.75 -8.59 -5.50
C ILE A 398 46.86 -8.78 -6.73
N LYS A 399 46.53 -10.02 -7.10
CA LYS A 399 45.70 -10.30 -8.27
C LYS A 399 44.30 -9.69 -8.18
N LYS A 400 43.68 -9.69 -6.99
CA LYS A 400 42.37 -9.03 -6.80
C LYS A 400 42.49 -7.52 -6.98
N VAL A 401 43.47 -6.92 -6.30
CA VAL A 401 43.73 -5.47 -6.38
C VAL A 401 43.99 -5.08 -7.84
N THR A 402 44.88 -5.78 -8.55
CA THR A 402 45.17 -5.51 -9.97
C THR A 402 43.94 -5.59 -10.86
N ASN A 403 43.11 -6.63 -10.70
CA ASN A 403 41.92 -6.77 -11.54
C ASN A 403 40.86 -5.70 -11.24
N VAL A 404 40.67 -5.35 -9.95
CA VAL A 404 39.79 -4.26 -9.54
C VAL A 404 40.28 -2.92 -10.10
N THR A 405 41.57 -2.63 -9.92
CA THR A 405 42.22 -1.42 -10.44
C THR A 405 42.05 -1.28 -11.95
N ALA A 406 42.28 -2.37 -12.72
CA ALA A 406 42.13 -2.34 -14.17
C ALA A 406 40.68 -2.05 -14.62
N LEU A 407 39.68 -2.59 -13.93
CA LEU A 407 38.28 -2.31 -14.24
C LEU A 407 37.88 -0.89 -13.83
N MET A 408 38.37 -0.38 -12.70
CA MET A 408 38.15 1.02 -12.30
C MET A 408 38.75 2.01 -13.31
N GLU A 409 39.98 1.76 -13.78
CA GLU A 409 40.65 2.60 -14.78
C GLU A 409 39.93 2.58 -16.13
N LEU A 410 39.38 1.41 -16.52
CA LEU A 410 38.51 1.31 -17.69
C LEU A 410 37.23 2.16 -17.54
N VAL A 411 36.57 2.10 -16.39
CA VAL A 411 35.35 2.90 -16.15
C VAL A 411 35.69 4.39 -16.14
N LYS A 412 36.74 4.81 -15.41
CA LYS A 412 37.21 6.21 -15.34
C LYS A 412 37.50 6.78 -16.72
N SER A 413 38.32 6.10 -17.52
CA SER A 413 38.65 6.53 -18.89
C SER A 413 37.42 6.58 -19.82
N SER A 414 36.46 5.67 -19.65
CA SER A 414 35.22 5.67 -20.45
C SER A 414 34.21 6.76 -20.05
N SER A 415 34.31 7.29 -18.82
CA SER A 415 33.41 8.29 -18.26
C SER A 415 33.94 9.72 -18.36
N GLU A 416 35.26 9.92 -18.48
CA GLU A 416 35.92 11.24 -18.63
C GLU A 416 35.33 12.11 -19.75
N SER A 417 34.79 11.51 -20.81
CA SER A 417 34.19 12.25 -21.92
C SER A 417 32.85 12.93 -21.57
N SER A 418 32.23 12.60 -20.43
CA SER A 418 30.92 13.11 -20.04
C SER A 418 30.86 13.35 -18.53
N PRO A 419 30.64 14.61 -18.07
CA PRO A 419 30.62 14.92 -16.65
C PRO A 419 29.49 14.19 -15.90
N GLU A 420 28.35 13.94 -16.54
CA GLU A 420 27.25 13.16 -15.95
C GLU A 420 27.63 11.68 -15.76
N ALA A 421 28.40 11.10 -16.69
CA ALA A 421 28.87 9.72 -16.59
C ALA A 421 29.93 9.59 -15.48
N ALA A 422 30.82 10.57 -15.35
CA ALA A 422 31.81 10.61 -14.28
C ALA A 422 31.14 10.77 -12.90
N ALA A 423 30.17 11.68 -12.79
CA ALA A 423 29.37 11.87 -11.58
C ALA A 423 28.62 10.60 -11.17
N LEU A 424 27.98 9.91 -12.14
CA LEU A 424 27.34 8.61 -11.91
C LEU A 424 28.34 7.56 -11.42
N TYR A 425 29.53 7.49 -12.02
CA TYR A 425 30.56 6.54 -11.59
C TYR A 425 30.95 6.76 -10.11
N TYR A 426 31.14 8.01 -9.70
CA TYR A 426 31.44 8.32 -8.30
C TYR A 426 30.28 7.96 -7.36
N ASP A 427 29.04 8.26 -7.72
CA ASP A 427 27.87 7.87 -6.92
C ASP A 427 27.69 6.35 -6.83
N GLU A 428 27.89 5.60 -7.92
CA GLU A 428 27.83 4.14 -7.88
C GLU A 428 28.94 3.56 -7.00
N LEU A 429 30.16 4.09 -7.10
CA LEU A 429 31.26 3.64 -6.28
C LEU A 429 31.02 3.98 -4.80
N ALA A 430 30.44 5.14 -4.50
CA ALA A 430 30.00 5.53 -3.16
C ALA A 430 28.96 4.53 -2.62
N ASN A 431 27.94 4.18 -3.41
CA ASN A 431 26.94 3.18 -3.04
C ASN A 431 27.55 1.79 -2.80
N LEU A 432 28.58 1.42 -3.57
CA LEU A 432 29.32 0.18 -3.35
C LEU A 432 30.05 0.19 -1.98
N ILE A 433 30.80 1.25 -1.68
CA ILE A 433 31.54 1.39 -0.41
C ILE A 433 30.58 1.39 0.79
N TRP A 434 29.43 2.03 0.65
CA TRP A 434 28.40 2.03 1.69
C TRP A 434 27.82 0.63 1.93
N SER A 435 27.37 -0.04 0.87
CA SER A 435 26.61 -1.31 0.94
C SER A 435 27.46 -2.56 1.16
N SER A 436 28.72 -2.56 0.73
CA SER A 436 29.57 -3.76 0.69
C SER A 436 30.72 -3.71 1.69
N THR A 437 31.20 -4.88 2.09
CA THR A 437 32.43 -5.04 2.88
C THR A 437 33.55 -5.55 1.98
N LEU A 438 34.44 -4.63 1.58
CA LEU A 438 35.57 -4.94 0.71
C LEU A 438 36.75 -5.48 1.51
N ASP A 439 37.67 -6.15 0.82
CA ASP A 439 38.98 -6.49 1.36
C ASP A 439 39.74 -5.22 1.76
N PRO A 440 40.36 -5.16 2.96
CA PRO A 440 41.02 -3.94 3.44
C PRO A 440 42.05 -3.35 2.47
N GLN A 441 42.78 -4.20 1.71
CA GLN A 441 43.77 -3.72 0.74
C GLN A 441 43.11 -3.03 -0.47
N VAL A 442 41.95 -3.53 -0.90
CA VAL A 442 41.17 -2.91 -1.98
C VAL A 442 40.58 -1.60 -1.49
N GLN A 443 40.06 -1.58 -0.27
CA GLN A 443 39.50 -0.38 0.34
C GLN A 443 40.55 0.73 0.53
N GLU A 444 41.76 0.40 0.99
CA GLU A 444 42.88 1.34 1.13
C GLU A 444 43.33 1.89 -0.23
N MET A 445 43.42 1.03 -1.25
CA MET A 445 43.76 1.44 -2.62
C MET A 445 42.72 2.40 -3.21
N ILE A 446 41.42 2.16 -2.99
CA ILE A 446 40.36 3.06 -3.45
C ILE A 446 40.42 4.37 -2.68
N GLY A 447 40.51 4.32 -1.34
CA GLY A 447 40.49 5.52 -0.48
C GLY A 447 41.65 6.48 -0.76
N SER A 448 42.88 5.97 -0.82
CA SER A 448 44.07 6.79 -1.13
C SER A 448 43.95 7.51 -2.48
N ARG A 449 43.56 6.79 -3.55
CA ARG A 449 43.36 7.40 -4.88
C ARG A 449 42.25 8.46 -4.87
N VAL A 450 41.16 8.21 -4.16
CA VAL A 450 40.02 9.13 -4.06
C VAL A 450 40.42 10.41 -3.32
N LEU A 451 41.17 10.30 -2.22
CA LEU A 451 41.67 11.44 -1.45
C LEU A 451 42.58 12.33 -2.32
N ASP A 452 43.59 11.73 -2.96
CA ASP A 452 44.54 12.45 -3.81
C ASP A 452 43.85 13.14 -4.99
N ASP A 453 43.00 12.40 -5.73
CA ASP A 453 42.25 12.94 -6.88
C ASP A 453 41.30 14.09 -6.45
N PHE A 454 40.65 14.00 -5.28
CA PHE A 454 39.73 15.04 -4.80
C PHE A 454 40.47 16.33 -4.42
N GLN A 455 41.59 16.19 -3.71
CA GLN A 455 42.42 17.33 -3.33
C GLN A 455 42.95 18.06 -4.56
N GLU A 456 43.46 17.33 -5.57
CA GLU A 456 43.95 17.92 -6.82
C GLU A 456 42.85 18.63 -7.65
N ASP A 457 41.64 18.07 -7.67
CA ASP A 457 40.59 18.51 -8.59
C ASP A 457 39.75 19.69 -8.03
N PHE A 458 39.51 19.76 -6.71
CA PHE A 458 38.50 20.67 -6.13
C PHE A 458 39.02 21.61 -5.04
N VAL A 459 40.14 21.30 -4.39
CA VAL A 459 40.67 22.07 -3.26
C VAL A 459 41.77 23.02 -3.75
N VAL A 460 41.78 24.25 -3.24
CA VAL A 460 42.82 25.25 -3.53
C VAL A 460 43.28 25.94 -2.26
N ASP A 461 44.56 26.33 -2.21
CA ASP A 461 45.09 27.15 -1.13
C ASP A 461 44.61 28.60 -1.27
N LEU A 462 44.20 29.21 -0.15
CA LEU A 462 43.77 30.61 -0.12
C LEU A 462 44.98 31.55 -0.30
N GLY A 463 45.06 32.16 -1.49
CA GLY A 463 45.99 33.24 -1.81
C GLY A 463 45.36 34.65 -1.66
N PRO A 464 46.15 35.72 -1.82
CA PRO A 464 45.68 37.10 -1.65
C PRO A 464 44.66 37.56 -2.71
N ASP A 465 44.69 36.99 -3.93
CA ASP A 465 43.75 37.31 -5.02
C ASP A 465 43.39 36.06 -5.84
N VAL A 466 42.10 35.90 -6.19
CA VAL A 466 41.63 34.86 -7.11
C VAL A 466 41.82 35.34 -8.55
N THR A 467 42.85 34.84 -9.25
CA THR A 467 43.17 35.26 -10.61
C THR A 467 42.29 34.60 -11.68
N GLY A 468 41.62 35.39 -12.53
CA GLY A 468 40.91 34.89 -13.72
C GLY A 468 39.91 35.89 -14.31
N SER A 469 39.46 35.64 -15.55
CA SER A 469 38.35 36.37 -16.17
C SER A 469 37.05 35.62 -15.89
N PHE A 470 36.21 36.18 -15.04
CA PHE A 470 34.97 35.57 -14.57
C PHE A 470 33.76 36.45 -14.93
N LEU A 471 32.60 35.83 -15.17
CA LEU A 471 31.35 36.55 -15.42
C LEU A 471 30.89 37.36 -14.19
N LEU A 472 31.18 36.86 -13.00
CA LEU A 472 30.88 37.49 -11.72
C LEU A 472 32.15 37.54 -10.85
N PRO A 473 32.33 38.57 -10.02
CA PRO A 473 33.54 38.76 -9.24
C PRO A 473 33.69 37.67 -8.15
N PRO A 474 34.83 36.97 -8.06
CA PRO A 474 35.04 35.94 -7.06
C PRO A 474 35.20 36.53 -5.64
N ARG A 475 34.60 35.87 -4.66
CA ARG A 475 34.68 36.15 -3.22
C ARG A 475 34.77 34.84 -2.43
N VAL A 476 35.53 34.85 -1.35
CA VAL A 476 35.61 33.74 -0.40
C VAL A 476 34.50 33.93 0.63
N LEU A 477 33.52 33.04 0.66
CA LEU A 477 32.31 33.17 1.50
C LEU A 477 32.09 31.91 2.36
N TYR A 478 31.33 32.10 3.45
CA TYR A 478 30.92 31.05 4.38
C TYR A 478 32.08 30.31 5.08
N ASN A 479 33.15 31.03 5.45
CA ASN A 479 34.18 30.49 6.35
C ASN A 479 33.60 30.35 7.76
N LEU A 480 33.85 29.23 8.44
CA LEU A 480 33.44 29.00 9.83
C LEU A 480 34.63 28.87 10.79
N ASP A 481 35.87 28.91 10.29
CA ASP A 481 37.07 28.80 11.11
C ASP A 481 37.63 30.20 11.45
N GLU A 482 38.01 30.40 12.71
CA GLU A 482 38.32 31.72 13.31
C GLU A 482 39.68 32.31 12.88
N ASP A 483 40.59 31.49 12.33
CA ASP A 483 41.94 31.91 11.98
C ASP A 483 42.05 32.44 10.54
N GLU A 484 41.89 33.75 10.34
CA GLU A 484 42.19 34.46 9.08
C GLU A 484 43.70 34.52 8.74
N SER A 485 44.55 33.72 9.39
CA SER A 485 45.99 33.69 9.12
C SER A 485 46.29 32.92 7.82
N GLN A 486 47.16 33.49 6.99
CA GLN A 486 47.50 32.99 5.64
C GLN A 486 47.83 31.49 5.65
N GLY A 487 47.01 30.66 4.97
CA GLY A 487 47.25 29.22 4.86
C GLY A 487 46.02 28.29 4.83
N GLY A 488 44.80 28.82 4.82
CA GLY A 488 43.58 27.98 4.75
C GLY A 488 43.30 27.40 3.36
N ILE A 489 42.50 26.33 3.31
CA ILE A 489 42.00 25.73 2.06
C ILE A 489 40.62 26.31 1.69
N ALA A 490 40.28 26.28 0.40
CA ALA A 490 38.98 26.66 -0.13
C ALA A 490 38.49 25.68 -1.22
N ILE A 491 37.17 25.57 -1.36
CA ILE A 491 36.55 24.85 -2.49
C ILE A 491 36.46 25.77 -3.72
N ASN A 492 37.05 25.32 -4.82
CA ASN A 492 37.25 26.10 -6.05
C ASN A 492 36.01 26.18 -6.98
N LEU A 493 34.83 26.48 -6.43
CA LEU A 493 33.57 26.28 -7.14
C LEU A 493 33.34 27.25 -8.31
N LEU A 494 33.39 28.57 -8.09
CA LEU A 494 33.14 29.57 -9.14
C LEU A 494 34.15 29.47 -10.30
N PRO A 495 35.47 29.33 -10.07
CA PRO A 495 36.42 29.20 -11.17
C PRO A 495 36.22 27.92 -12.00
N LEU A 496 35.83 26.80 -11.36
CA LEU A 496 35.48 25.57 -12.08
C LEU A 496 34.22 25.75 -12.94
N LEU A 497 33.18 26.41 -12.41
CA LEU A 497 31.96 26.71 -13.16
C LEU A 497 32.22 27.67 -14.33
N ALA A 498 33.09 28.66 -14.15
CA ALA A 498 33.47 29.59 -15.21
C ALA A 498 34.21 28.88 -16.37
N LYS A 499 35.12 27.95 -16.04
CA LYS A 499 35.81 27.11 -17.05
C LYS A 499 34.83 26.22 -17.81
N ASP A 500 33.85 25.62 -17.12
CA ASP A 500 32.80 24.80 -17.76
C ASP A 500 31.95 25.63 -18.73
N ALA A 501 31.52 26.83 -18.31
CA ALA A 501 30.72 27.74 -19.13
C ALA A 501 31.46 28.22 -20.39
N GLN A 502 32.76 28.52 -20.28
CA GLN A 502 33.60 28.92 -21.43
C GLN A 502 33.77 27.77 -22.43
N SER A 503 33.89 26.53 -21.95
CA SER A 503 34.11 25.35 -22.80
C SER A 503 32.92 24.97 -23.67
N LYS A 504 31.67 25.31 -23.27
CA LYS A 504 30.45 25.07 -24.05
C LYS A 504 30.31 26.00 -25.26
N GLY A 505 31.05 27.11 -25.32
CA GLY A 505 31.05 28.05 -26.46
C GLY A 505 32.04 27.69 -27.58
N ASP A 506 33.08 26.91 -27.27
CA ASP A 506 34.26 26.70 -28.12
C ASP A 506 34.30 25.34 -28.86
N GLU A 507 33.18 24.60 -28.93
CA GLU A 507 33.12 23.27 -29.59
C GLU A 507 33.49 23.28 -31.09
N LEU A 508 33.65 24.44 -31.73
CA LEU A 508 34.04 24.57 -33.14
C LEU A 508 35.56 24.70 -33.37
N THR A 509 36.37 25.01 -32.36
CA THR A 509 37.81 25.25 -32.57
C THR A 509 38.63 24.95 -31.32
N GLN A 510 39.04 23.69 -31.10
CA GLN A 510 40.33 23.40 -30.47
C GLN A 510 40.75 21.92 -30.56
N VAL A 511 41.81 21.68 -31.34
CA VAL A 511 42.52 20.40 -31.53
C VAL A 511 43.64 20.19 -30.48
N ASN A 512 43.83 21.11 -29.53
CA ASN A 512 44.91 21.02 -28.56
C ASN A 512 44.38 21.17 -27.12
N LYS A 513 44.49 20.12 -26.29
CA LYS A 513 45.05 20.19 -24.92
C LYS A 513 44.95 18.87 -24.13
N THR A 514 46.12 18.47 -23.66
CA THR A 514 46.47 17.43 -22.67
C THR A 514 46.06 17.76 -21.23
N GLN A 515 45.02 18.57 -20.99
CA GLN A 515 44.66 19.04 -19.65
C GLN A 515 43.37 18.38 -19.15
N LYS A 516 43.43 17.69 -17.99
CA LYS A 516 42.31 17.02 -17.31
C LYS A 516 41.15 18.01 -17.13
N ARG A 517 39.98 17.71 -17.69
CA ARG A 517 38.78 18.57 -17.56
C ARG A 517 38.02 18.18 -16.28
N VAL A 518 38.08 19.03 -15.26
CA VAL A 518 37.32 18.85 -14.01
C VAL A 518 36.00 19.62 -14.13
N SER A 519 34.88 18.94 -13.91
CA SER A 519 33.55 19.55 -13.94
C SER A 519 33.01 19.77 -12.51
N PRO A 520 32.40 20.94 -12.21
CA PRO A 520 31.78 21.19 -10.91
C PRO A 520 30.61 20.23 -10.61
N LEU A 521 30.05 19.58 -11.64
CA LEU A 521 29.01 18.57 -11.50
C LEU A 521 29.45 17.35 -10.67
N CYS A 522 30.74 17.05 -10.68
CA CYS A 522 31.31 15.89 -9.97
C CYS A 522 31.64 16.19 -8.50
N LEU A 523 31.62 17.46 -8.06
CA LEU A 523 32.05 17.86 -6.71
C LEU A 523 31.27 17.09 -5.62
N SER A 524 29.94 17.18 -5.62
CA SER A 524 29.12 16.56 -4.57
C SER A 524 29.16 15.02 -4.58
N PRO A 525 29.00 14.33 -5.73
CA PRO A 525 29.16 12.86 -5.81
C PRO A 525 30.54 12.38 -5.38
N PHE A 526 31.60 13.11 -5.74
CA PHE A 526 32.96 12.69 -5.42
C PHE A 526 33.29 12.92 -3.94
N PHE A 527 32.82 14.02 -3.35
CA PHE A 527 32.91 14.23 -1.91
C PHE A 527 32.15 13.16 -1.12
N ARG A 528 30.96 12.74 -1.59
CA ARG A 528 30.24 11.60 -1.00
C ARG A 528 31.09 10.32 -1.00
N LEU A 529 31.74 10.02 -2.12
CA LEU A 529 32.66 8.88 -2.22
C LEU A 529 33.84 9.01 -1.25
N LEU A 530 34.48 10.18 -1.19
CA LEU A 530 35.59 10.47 -0.27
C LEU A 530 35.18 10.25 1.18
N ARG A 531 34.11 10.90 1.62
CA ARG A 531 33.53 10.74 2.96
C ARG A 531 33.30 9.27 3.30
N LEU A 532 32.66 8.50 2.41
CA LEU A 532 32.35 7.10 2.70
C LEU A 532 33.61 6.21 2.75
N CYS A 533 34.64 6.55 1.97
CA CYS A 533 35.94 5.87 2.06
C CYS A 533 36.57 6.12 3.44
N GLU A 534 36.62 7.37 3.88
CA GLU A 534 37.19 7.73 5.19
C GLU A 534 36.37 7.17 6.36
N GLU A 535 35.04 7.31 6.32
CA GLU A 535 34.12 6.74 7.33
C GLU A 535 34.34 5.22 7.49
N LYS A 536 34.59 4.49 6.39
CA LYS A 536 34.85 3.04 6.44
C LYS A 536 36.28 2.69 6.85
N ARG A 537 37.27 3.54 6.54
CA ARG A 537 38.69 3.32 6.88
C ARG A 537 38.92 3.53 8.37
N HIS A 538 38.33 4.58 8.92
CA HIS A 538 38.55 5.05 10.30
C HIS A 538 37.36 4.79 11.23
N GLN A 539 36.48 3.84 10.88
CA GLN A 539 35.38 3.37 11.73
C GLN A 539 34.39 4.48 12.18
N GLY A 540 34.13 5.45 11.31
CA GLY A 540 33.23 6.57 11.56
C GLY A 540 33.91 7.90 11.85
N ASP A 541 35.21 7.86 12.14
CA ASP A 541 36.01 9.06 12.35
C ASP A 541 36.33 9.76 11.01
N LEU A 542 36.25 11.09 11.01
CA LEU A 542 36.44 11.95 9.83
C LEU A 542 37.49 13.05 10.07
N GLU A 543 38.37 12.90 11.06
CA GLU A 543 39.48 13.83 11.35
C GLU A 543 40.30 14.19 10.09
N GLU A 544 40.56 13.25 9.17
CA GLU A 544 41.33 13.54 7.94
C GLU A 544 40.66 14.55 6.98
N ILE A 545 39.35 14.76 7.09
CA ILE A 545 38.57 15.62 6.18
C ILE A 545 37.74 16.69 6.91
N ASP A 546 37.92 16.85 8.23
CA ASP A 546 37.11 17.74 9.07
C ASP A 546 37.22 19.22 8.68
N ALA A 547 38.38 19.64 8.16
CA ALA A 547 38.62 20.98 7.62
C ALA A 547 37.59 21.35 6.54
N LEU A 548 37.06 20.38 5.79
CA LEU A 548 36.05 20.63 4.75
C LEU A 548 34.68 21.06 5.32
N LEU A 549 34.40 20.82 6.62
CA LEU A 549 33.20 21.29 7.29
C LEU A 549 33.25 22.81 7.51
N GLY A 550 34.41 23.35 7.90
CA GLY A 550 34.64 24.78 8.15
C GLY A 550 35.05 25.57 6.90
N CYS A 551 35.61 24.87 5.91
CA CYS A 551 36.15 25.41 4.66
C CYS A 551 35.20 26.37 3.91
N PRO A 552 35.70 27.55 3.48
CA PRO A 552 34.93 28.46 2.64
C PRO A 552 34.85 28.02 1.18
N LEU A 553 33.93 28.65 0.44
CA LEU A 553 33.79 28.46 -1.01
C LEU A 553 34.20 29.74 -1.75
N ILE A 554 34.85 29.56 -2.91
CA ILE A 554 35.03 30.65 -3.88
C ILE A 554 33.72 30.79 -4.67
N LEU A 555 32.93 31.82 -4.33
CA LEU A 555 31.62 32.16 -4.89
C LEU A 555 31.63 33.58 -5.45
N THR A 556 30.45 34.15 -5.71
CA THR A 556 30.25 35.59 -5.96
C THR A 556 29.59 36.23 -4.75
N ASP A 557 29.64 37.57 -4.67
CA ASP A 557 28.86 38.33 -3.70
C ASP A 557 27.34 38.01 -3.81
N MET A 558 26.71 37.68 -2.68
CA MET A 558 25.29 37.30 -2.63
C MET A 558 24.35 38.50 -2.79
N ASP A 559 24.85 39.73 -2.60
CA ASP A 559 24.12 40.98 -2.92
C ASP A 559 23.77 41.06 -4.42
N ALA A 560 24.44 40.27 -5.27
CA ALA A 560 24.06 40.12 -6.68
C ALA A 560 22.64 39.59 -6.86
N VAL A 561 22.10 38.83 -5.89
CA VAL A 561 20.73 38.29 -5.91
C VAL A 561 19.69 39.40 -5.86
N ASP A 562 19.91 40.43 -5.04
CA ASP A 562 19.00 41.58 -4.95
C ASP A 562 19.03 42.45 -6.23
N LYS A 563 20.09 42.33 -7.02
CA LYS A 563 20.29 43.01 -8.30
C LYS A 563 20.08 42.09 -9.52
N VAL A 564 19.46 40.92 -9.36
CA VAL A 564 19.28 39.92 -10.45
C VAL A 564 18.63 40.50 -11.71
N GLN A 565 17.73 41.47 -11.57
CA GLN A 565 17.07 42.12 -12.71
C GLN A 565 18.03 42.91 -13.61
N SER A 566 19.17 43.36 -13.08
CA SER A 566 20.21 44.07 -13.83
C SER A 566 21.25 43.15 -14.48
N LEU A 567 21.26 41.87 -14.14
CA LEU A 567 22.19 40.89 -14.70
C LEU A 567 21.77 40.49 -16.11
N SER A 568 22.76 40.20 -16.96
CA SER A 568 22.52 39.58 -18.26
C SER A 568 21.95 38.16 -18.09
N LYS A 569 21.35 37.62 -19.16
CA LYS A 569 20.82 36.26 -19.15
C LYS A 569 21.89 35.23 -18.74
N ALA A 570 23.11 35.35 -19.28
CA ALA A 570 24.21 34.42 -18.99
C ALA A 570 24.68 34.53 -17.53
N GLU A 571 24.80 35.75 -16.99
CA GLU A 571 25.17 35.96 -15.57
C GLU A 571 24.11 35.41 -14.62
N ARG A 572 22.82 35.55 -14.95
CA ARG A 572 21.74 34.99 -14.15
C ARG A 572 21.70 33.47 -14.18
N GLU A 573 21.87 32.85 -15.35
CA GLU A 573 21.98 31.38 -15.46
C GLU A 573 23.20 30.86 -14.71
N PHE A 574 24.31 31.60 -14.76
CA PHE A 574 25.54 31.30 -14.01
C PHE A 574 25.31 31.41 -12.50
N LEU A 575 24.66 32.47 -12.02
CA LEU A 575 24.33 32.67 -10.60
C LEU A 575 23.40 31.56 -10.08
N CYS A 576 22.35 31.22 -10.82
CA CYS A 576 21.44 30.13 -10.45
C CYS A 576 22.20 28.79 -10.39
N ALA A 577 23.02 28.47 -11.39
CA ALA A 577 23.84 27.25 -11.38
C ALA A 577 24.80 27.21 -10.19
N LEU A 578 25.45 28.34 -9.87
CA LEU A 578 26.34 28.48 -8.72
C LEU A 578 25.60 28.23 -7.39
N LEU A 579 24.40 28.79 -7.22
CA LEU A 579 23.55 28.56 -6.05
C LEU A 579 23.14 27.08 -5.92
N PHE A 580 22.72 26.43 -7.01
CA PHE A 580 22.40 24.99 -7.00
C PHE A 580 23.61 24.14 -6.59
N HIS A 581 24.79 24.40 -7.14
CA HIS A 581 26.01 23.67 -6.74
C HIS A 581 26.39 23.94 -5.28
N THR A 582 26.26 25.17 -4.80
CA THR A 582 26.57 25.55 -3.42
C THR A 582 25.63 24.86 -2.42
N ILE A 583 24.32 24.87 -2.70
CA ILE A 583 23.33 24.18 -1.86
C ILE A 583 23.62 22.67 -1.85
N ASN A 584 23.93 22.07 -3.00
CA ASN A 584 24.25 20.64 -3.08
C ASN A 584 25.54 20.25 -2.38
N TRP A 585 26.57 21.12 -2.42
CA TRP A 585 27.77 20.97 -1.61
C TRP A 585 27.43 20.94 -0.12
N PHE A 586 26.72 21.94 0.39
CA PHE A 586 26.38 21.99 1.81
C PHE A 586 25.47 20.84 2.25
N ARG A 587 24.54 20.38 1.40
CA ARG A 587 23.73 19.18 1.68
C ARG A 587 24.61 17.94 1.89
N GLU A 588 25.64 17.74 1.08
CA GLU A 588 26.56 16.60 1.27
C GLU A 588 27.53 16.80 2.45
N VAL A 589 27.95 18.03 2.75
CA VAL A 589 28.72 18.33 3.98
C VAL A 589 27.89 18.03 5.23
N VAL A 590 26.61 18.42 5.26
CA VAL A 590 25.70 18.07 6.36
C VAL A 590 25.49 16.56 6.44
N ASN A 591 25.32 15.87 5.30
CA ASN A 591 25.27 14.41 5.28
C ASN A 591 26.52 13.79 5.92
N ALA A 592 27.72 14.31 5.61
CA ALA A 592 29.00 13.82 6.10
C ALA A 592 29.15 13.91 7.63
N PHE A 593 28.93 15.11 8.17
CA PHE A 593 29.31 15.40 9.56
C PHE A 593 28.15 15.28 10.56
N CYS A 594 26.91 15.01 10.12
CA CYS A 594 25.76 14.89 11.03
C CYS A 594 25.90 13.78 12.09
N LYS A 595 26.72 12.75 11.85
CA LYS A 595 26.95 11.65 12.79
C LYS A 595 27.99 11.97 13.87
N GLN A 596 28.76 13.04 13.70
CA GLN A 596 29.84 13.39 14.62
C GLN A 596 29.28 13.85 15.96
N THR A 597 29.89 13.39 17.05
CA THR A 597 29.35 13.60 18.40
C THR A 597 29.82 14.90 19.04
N GLU A 598 30.94 15.46 18.57
CA GLU A 598 31.58 16.65 19.13
C GLU A 598 30.69 17.89 19.01
N THR A 599 30.61 18.67 20.11
CA THR A 599 29.74 19.85 20.16
C THR A 599 30.12 20.90 19.13
N GLU A 600 31.41 21.11 18.87
CA GLU A 600 31.88 22.06 17.85
C GLU A 600 31.43 21.64 16.44
N MET A 601 31.65 20.38 16.07
CA MET A 601 31.19 19.86 14.78
C MET A 601 29.67 19.97 14.64
N LYS A 602 28.90 19.68 15.70
CA LYS A 602 27.44 19.85 15.70
C LYS A 602 27.00 21.30 15.49
N MET A 603 27.69 22.27 16.10
CA MET A 603 27.42 23.69 15.84
C MET A 603 27.71 24.05 14.39
N LYS A 604 28.87 23.65 13.84
CA LYS A 604 29.21 23.89 12.42
C LYS A 604 28.19 23.23 11.48
N VAL A 605 27.73 22.01 11.75
CA VAL A 605 26.66 21.32 10.99
C VAL A 605 25.36 22.11 11.04
N MET A 606 24.96 22.63 12.21
CA MET A 606 23.77 23.46 12.36
C MET A 606 23.89 24.77 11.58
N THR A 607 25.05 25.43 11.62
CA THR A 607 25.32 26.63 10.81
C THR A 607 25.30 26.31 9.31
N ARG A 608 25.79 25.15 8.87
CA ARG A 608 25.64 24.71 7.47
C ARG A 608 24.18 24.47 7.10
N LEU A 609 23.34 23.96 8.00
CA LEU A 609 21.90 23.84 7.77
C LEU A 609 21.21 25.20 7.61
N GLN A 610 21.57 26.18 8.45
CA GLN A 610 21.11 27.57 8.33
C GLN A 610 21.60 28.22 7.02
N ASN A 611 22.82 27.91 6.58
CA ASN A 611 23.31 28.36 5.27
C ASN A 611 22.49 27.75 4.13
N ILE A 612 22.07 26.48 4.22
CA ILE A 612 21.21 25.83 3.22
C ILE A 612 19.85 26.54 3.15
N THR A 613 19.17 26.76 4.29
CA THR A 613 17.86 27.42 4.33
C THR A 613 17.95 28.83 3.78
N TYR A 614 18.95 29.60 4.18
CA TYR A 614 19.21 30.94 3.65
C TYR A 614 19.46 30.94 2.13
N LEU A 615 20.35 30.06 1.64
CA LEU A 615 20.65 29.96 0.20
C LEU A 615 19.43 29.52 -0.63
N GLN A 616 18.53 28.70 -0.07
CA GLN A 616 17.27 28.36 -0.72
C GLN A 616 16.38 29.59 -0.90
N THR A 617 16.29 30.47 0.09
CA THR A 617 15.55 31.74 -0.07
C THR A 617 16.17 32.66 -1.12
N LEU A 618 17.50 32.69 -1.23
CA LEU A 618 18.19 33.43 -2.29
C LEU A 618 17.93 32.83 -3.67
N LEU A 619 17.91 31.50 -3.77
CA LEU A 619 17.60 30.80 -5.01
C LEU A 619 16.16 31.04 -5.45
N GLU A 620 15.19 31.05 -4.53
CA GLU A 620 13.79 31.41 -4.82
C GLU A 620 13.68 32.82 -5.41
N LYS A 621 14.40 33.78 -4.82
CA LYS A 621 14.47 35.16 -5.35
C LYS A 621 15.11 35.21 -6.73
N ALA A 622 16.21 34.48 -6.95
CA ALA A 622 16.90 34.45 -8.23
C ALA A 622 16.04 33.80 -9.34
N LEU A 623 15.29 32.73 -9.02
CA LEU A 623 14.40 32.03 -9.94
C LEU A 623 13.08 32.76 -10.20
N ALA A 624 12.64 33.65 -9.31
CA ALA A 624 11.44 34.45 -9.50
C ALA A 624 11.51 35.36 -10.73
N VAL A 625 12.71 35.69 -11.20
CA VAL A 625 12.90 36.45 -12.44
C VAL A 625 12.91 35.49 -13.64
N GLU A 626 11.93 35.61 -14.53
CA GLU A 626 11.77 34.70 -15.69
C GLU A 626 13.06 34.53 -16.49
N THR A 627 13.60 33.30 -16.50
CA THR A 627 14.76 32.91 -17.32
C THR A 627 14.34 31.81 -18.30
N PRO A 628 13.74 32.18 -19.45
CA PRO A 628 13.23 31.18 -20.39
C PRO A 628 14.37 30.28 -20.90
N GLY A 629 14.23 28.98 -20.66
CA GLY A 629 15.17 27.95 -21.11
C GLY A 629 16.29 27.60 -20.14
N PHE A 630 16.33 28.15 -18.91
CA PHE A 630 17.29 27.70 -17.90
C PHE A 630 17.00 26.25 -17.48
N VAL A 631 18.03 25.41 -17.50
CA VAL A 631 17.98 24.04 -17.00
C VAL A 631 18.93 23.94 -15.80
N PRO A 632 18.42 23.66 -14.58
CA PRO A 632 19.27 23.50 -13.40
C PRO A 632 20.28 22.35 -13.59
N PRO A 633 21.48 22.46 -12.96
CA PRO A 633 22.46 21.39 -13.02
C PRO A 633 21.93 20.11 -12.35
N ALA A 634 22.25 18.95 -12.94
CA ALA A 634 21.88 17.65 -12.40
C ALA A 634 22.59 17.37 -11.06
N SER A 635 21.87 16.82 -10.08
CA SER A 635 22.43 16.44 -8.77
C SER A 635 22.34 14.95 -8.48
N ASN A 636 21.28 14.29 -8.96
CA ASN A 636 21.07 12.84 -8.85
C ASN A 636 21.40 12.22 -10.21
N PHE A 637 21.83 10.96 -10.32
CA PHE A 637 22.22 10.37 -11.63
C PHE A 637 21.52 9.05 -11.97
N ASP A 638 20.63 8.59 -11.09
CA ASP A 638 19.95 7.30 -11.19
C ASP A 638 18.91 7.19 -12.32
N GLY A 639 18.22 8.28 -12.67
CA GLY A 639 17.11 8.32 -13.66
C GLY A 639 17.50 8.81 -15.06
N GLU A 640 16.68 8.52 -16.09
CA GLU A 640 16.91 8.99 -17.48
C GLU A 640 16.88 10.53 -17.60
N SER A 641 17.76 11.10 -18.43
CA SER A 641 17.89 12.55 -18.59
C SER A 641 16.65 13.20 -19.24
N SER A 642 15.86 12.42 -19.99
CA SER A 642 14.58 12.84 -20.59
C SER A 642 13.51 13.20 -19.57
N ASP A 643 13.49 12.53 -18.41
CA ASP A 643 12.49 12.77 -17.37
C ASP A 643 12.66 14.15 -16.73
N ARG A 644 13.90 14.67 -16.71
CA ARG A 644 14.25 15.98 -16.13
C ARG A 644 13.90 17.15 -17.05
N LEU A 645 14.05 16.94 -18.36
CA LEU A 645 13.69 17.92 -19.40
C LEU A 645 12.17 18.14 -19.48
N ALA A 646 11.37 17.10 -19.20
CA ALA A 646 9.92 17.24 -19.11
C ALA A 646 9.49 18.11 -17.92
N LEU A 647 10.20 18.00 -16.78
CA LEU A 647 9.94 18.77 -15.56
C LEU A 647 10.31 20.26 -15.69
N SER A 648 11.40 20.59 -16.40
CA SER A 648 11.81 21.99 -16.62
C SER A 648 10.90 22.74 -17.61
N SER A 649 10.24 22.02 -18.53
CA SER A 649 9.28 22.60 -19.49
C SER A 649 7.92 22.98 -18.88
N ALA A 650 7.64 22.57 -17.64
CA ALA A 650 6.37 22.79 -16.95
C ALA A 650 6.29 24.13 -16.19
N VAL A 651 7.35 24.95 -16.21
CA VAL A 651 7.31 26.32 -15.65
C VAL A 651 6.40 27.19 -16.54
N PRO A 652 5.29 27.76 -16.03
CA PRO A 652 4.35 28.51 -16.87
C PRO A 652 5.03 29.77 -17.41
N ALA A 653 5.10 29.90 -18.74
CA ALA A 653 5.46 31.16 -19.39
C ALA A 653 4.33 32.18 -19.17
N LEU A 654 4.58 33.28 -18.45
CA LEU A 654 3.59 34.34 -18.28
C LEU A 654 3.51 35.21 -19.55
N LYS A 655 2.83 34.72 -20.59
CA LYS A 655 2.46 35.56 -21.74
C LYS A 655 1.28 36.44 -21.38
N THR A 656 1.52 37.74 -21.25
CA THR A 656 0.50 38.79 -21.35
C THR A 656 -0.11 38.78 -22.75
N LYS A 657 -1.21 38.04 -22.94
CA LYS A 657 -2.19 38.30 -24.01
C LYS A 657 -3.56 37.71 -23.66
N LYS A 658 -4.52 38.63 -23.64
CA LYS A 658 -5.99 38.49 -23.55
C LYS A 658 -6.56 37.10 -23.85
N GLY A 659 -7.33 36.59 -22.88
CA GLY A 659 -8.44 35.66 -23.10
C GLY A 659 -8.09 34.18 -23.04
N GLY A 660 -8.29 33.56 -21.87
CA GLY A 660 -8.30 32.10 -21.71
C GLY A 660 -7.79 31.65 -20.34
N TRP A 661 -8.64 31.66 -19.31
CA TRP A 661 -8.32 31.08 -18.00
C TRP A 661 -8.48 29.56 -18.03
N ILE A 662 -7.41 28.82 -17.70
CA ILE A 662 -7.48 27.44 -17.22
C ILE A 662 -7.72 27.51 -15.70
N LYS A 663 -8.87 27.01 -15.25
CA LYS A 663 -9.31 27.01 -13.85
C LYS A 663 -8.78 25.79 -13.09
N PRO A 664 -8.37 25.93 -11.82
CA PRO A 664 -8.38 24.82 -10.87
C PRO A 664 -9.84 24.40 -10.59
N ILE A 665 -10.06 23.09 -10.43
CA ILE A 665 -11.39 22.48 -10.32
C ILE A 665 -12.06 22.91 -9.00
N SER A 666 -12.93 23.91 -9.09
CA SER A 666 -14.05 24.13 -8.18
C SER A 666 -15.28 24.58 -8.97
N MET A 667 -16.36 23.82 -8.80
CA MET A 667 -17.77 24.19 -8.92
C MET A 667 -18.28 24.78 -10.26
N MET A 668 -18.96 23.95 -11.06
CA MET A 668 -19.94 24.41 -12.05
C MET A 668 -21.31 24.58 -11.38
N LEU A 669 -21.82 25.80 -11.33
CA LEU A 669 -23.26 26.06 -11.32
C LEU A 669 -23.59 27.20 -12.29
N TYR A 670 -24.68 26.99 -13.04
CA TYR A 670 -25.18 27.80 -14.14
C TYR A 670 -25.53 29.24 -13.73
N GLY A 671 -25.20 30.19 -14.61
CA GLY A 671 -25.58 31.59 -14.46
C GLY A 671 -26.92 31.93 -15.12
N VAL A 672 -27.59 32.95 -14.55
CA VAL A 672 -28.53 33.86 -15.25
C VAL A 672 -28.18 35.29 -14.81
N LYS A 673 -28.17 36.23 -15.76
CA LYS A 673 -27.63 37.60 -15.67
C LYS A 673 -28.62 38.64 -15.12
N SER A 674 -28.08 39.54 -14.26
CA SER A 674 -28.23 41.02 -14.20
C SER A 674 -29.61 41.62 -13.83
N LYS A 675 -29.76 42.69 -13.02
CA LYS A 675 -29.01 43.95 -12.84
C LYS A 675 -29.32 44.56 -11.45
N THR A 676 -28.41 45.34 -10.85
CA THR A 676 -28.57 46.78 -10.51
C THR A 676 -27.43 47.35 -9.65
N HIS A 677 -26.87 48.46 -10.15
CA HIS A 677 -26.30 49.68 -9.54
C HIS A 677 -25.15 49.70 -8.51
N ASP A 678 -24.25 50.66 -8.81
CA ASP A 678 -23.05 51.18 -8.16
C ASP A 678 -23.16 51.48 -6.66
N VAL A 679 -22.03 51.37 -5.95
CA VAL A 679 -21.32 52.47 -5.25
C VAL A 679 -19.92 51.97 -4.82
N GLN A 680 -18.86 52.70 -5.21
CA GLN A 680 -17.49 52.57 -4.66
C GLN A 680 -17.40 53.25 -3.27
N PRO A 681 -16.44 52.82 -2.42
CA PRO A 681 -15.38 53.77 -2.11
C PRO A 681 -13.97 53.16 -2.09
N GLU A 682 -13.03 54.02 -2.45
CA GLU A 682 -11.58 53.83 -2.50
C GLU A 682 -10.97 53.66 -1.09
N LYS A 683 -9.88 52.87 -0.98
CA LYS A 683 -8.77 53.11 -0.04
C LYS A 683 -7.49 52.35 -0.44
N GLU A 684 -6.46 53.18 -0.68
CA GLU A 684 -5.01 53.05 -0.52
C GLU A 684 -4.32 51.68 -0.68
N LYS A 685 -3.40 51.62 -1.65
CA LYS A 685 -2.51 50.48 -1.91
C LYS A 685 -1.23 50.57 -1.08
N GLU A 686 -1.06 49.66 -0.13
CA GLU A 686 0.27 49.23 0.32
C GLU A 686 0.90 48.31 -0.75
N LYS A 687 2.23 48.38 -0.89
CA LYS A 687 3.01 47.59 -1.85
C LYS A 687 3.05 46.13 -1.41
N ASP A 688 2.23 45.29 -2.03
CA ASP A 688 2.35 43.84 -1.90
C ASP A 688 3.65 43.31 -2.55
N VAL A 689 4.39 42.54 -1.74
CA VAL A 689 5.54 41.71 -2.15
C VAL A 689 5.07 40.66 -3.17
N SER A 690 5.75 40.57 -4.31
CA SER A 690 5.43 39.60 -5.36
C SER A 690 5.54 38.15 -4.87
N PRO A 691 4.64 37.24 -5.29
CA PRO A 691 4.66 35.85 -4.85
C PRO A 691 5.91 35.10 -5.39
N GLY A 692 6.66 34.47 -4.48
CA GLY A 692 7.86 33.68 -4.80
C GLY A 692 7.57 32.38 -5.57
N VAL A 693 8.60 31.81 -6.21
CA VAL A 693 8.53 30.52 -6.93
C VAL A 693 8.73 29.37 -5.95
N SER A 694 7.84 28.37 -5.96
CA SER A 694 7.98 27.18 -5.10
C SER A 694 9.16 26.29 -5.54
N LEU A 695 10.08 25.99 -4.63
CA LEU A 695 11.20 25.07 -4.88
C LEU A 695 10.80 23.60 -5.01
N SER A 696 9.55 23.23 -4.72
CA SER A 696 9.05 21.86 -4.81
C SER A 696 9.27 21.23 -6.20
N VAL A 697 9.18 22.04 -7.26
CA VAL A 697 9.42 21.61 -8.66
C VAL A 697 10.90 21.29 -8.92
N PHE A 698 11.81 21.92 -8.17
CA PHE A 698 13.26 21.77 -8.32
C PHE A 698 13.86 20.68 -7.44
N ARG A 699 13.05 20.00 -6.61
CA ARG A 699 13.50 18.90 -5.73
C ARG A 699 14.41 17.87 -6.41
N PRO A 700 14.14 17.40 -7.66
CA PRO A 700 15.01 16.44 -8.34
C PRO A 700 16.46 16.91 -8.59
N PHE A 701 16.71 18.21 -8.49
CA PHE A 701 18.00 18.88 -8.69
C PHE A 701 18.73 19.20 -7.38
N PHE A 702 18.18 18.79 -6.24
CA PHE A 702 18.89 18.78 -4.96
C PHE A 702 19.40 17.37 -4.62
N ARG A 703 20.54 17.29 -3.93
CA ARG A 703 21.08 16.03 -3.40
C ARG A 703 20.19 15.51 -2.28
N GLU A 704 20.01 14.20 -2.22
CA GLU A 704 19.27 13.57 -1.15
C GLU A 704 19.98 13.80 0.20
N LEU A 705 19.23 14.20 1.23
CA LEU A 705 19.76 14.19 2.59
C LEU A 705 19.72 12.75 3.11
N ASP A 706 20.77 12.28 3.77
CA ASP A 706 20.78 10.96 4.38
C ASP A 706 19.79 10.92 5.55
N LEU A 707 19.34 9.72 5.95
CA LEU A 707 18.36 9.58 7.04
C LEU A 707 18.95 10.07 8.38
N GLU A 708 20.26 9.90 8.57
CA GLU A 708 20.98 10.31 9.76
C GLU A 708 21.01 11.81 10.01
N VAL A 709 20.84 12.65 8.98
CA VAL A 709 20.74 14.12 9.15
C VAL A 709 19.58 14.49 10.08
N LEU A 710 18.51 13.70 10.09
CA LEU A 710 17.36 13.94 10.96
C LEU A 710 17.66 13.76 12.45
N SER A 711 18.81 13.18 12.83
CA SER A 711 19.26 13.16 14.22
C SER A 711 19.48 14.58 14.77
N VAL A 712 19.68 15.58 13.90
CA VAL A 712 19.74 16.99 14.26
C VAL A 712 18.46 17.47 14.95
N LEU A 713 17.30 16.85 14.68
CA LEU A 713 16.05 17.14 15.39
C LEU A 713 16.12 16.84 16.90
N GLN A 714 17.06 15.99 17.32
CA GLN A 714 17.28 15.67 18.73
C GLN A 714 18.20 16.68 19.43
N SER A 715 18.81 17.60 18.67
CA SER A 715 19.68 18.65 19.22
C SER A 715 18.84 19.75 19.89
N GLY A 716 19.07 19.99 21.18
CA GLY A 716 18.58 21.17 21.88
C GLY A 716 19.44 22.41 21.61
N LEU A 717 19.42 23.38 22.53
CA LEU A 717 20.31 24.55 22.50
C LEU A 717 21.78 24.10 22.64
N LEU A 718 22.61 24.38 21.63
CA LEU A 718 24.06 24.15 21.67
C LEU A 718 24.75 25.44 22.09
N SER A 719 25.66 25.40 23.07
CA SER A 719 26.41 26.58 23.50
C SER A 719 27.88 26.29 23.72
N ARG A 720 28.76 27.17 23.23
CA ARG A 720 30.21 27.16 23.50
C ARG A 720 30.61 28.49 24.13
N SER A 721 31.49 28.45 25.14
CA SER A 721 32.10 29.66 25.69
C SER A 721 33.43 29.90 25.00
N LEU A 722 33.54 30.99 24.25
CA LEU A 722 34.80 31.49 23.72
C LEU A 722 35.49 32.36 24.77
N LEU A 723 36.80 32.18 24.93
CA LEU A 723 37.67 33.08 25.69
C LEU A 723 38.21 34.11 24.69
N ASP A 724 38.06 35.41 24.96
CA ASP A 724 38.74 36.41 24.13
C ASP A 724 40.28 36.28 24.24
N SER A 725 41.00 36.89 23.29
CA SER A 725 42.47 36.89 23.20
C SER A 725 43.19 37.47 24.43
N GLU A 726 42.47 38.18 25.30
CA GLU A 726 42.93 38.75 26.56
C GLU A 726 42.47 37.94 27.79
N LEU A 727 41.71 36.84 27.65
CA LEU A 727 41.15 35.98 28.73
C LEU A 727 40.10 36.64 29.65
N HIS A 728 39.49 37.78 29.27
CA HIS A 728 38.64 38.55 30.21
C HIS A 728 37.12 38.54 29.95
N THR A 729 36.63 38.10 28.79
CA THR A 729 35.18 37.96 28.57
C THR A 729 34.77 36.62 27.95
N LYS A 730 33.76 35.96 28.55
CA LYS A 730 33.10 34.77 27.99
C LYS A 730 32.02 35.22 27.01
N VAL A 731 32.35 35.36 25.74
CA VAL A 731 31.31 35.45 24.70
C VAL A 731 30.73 34.04 24.53
N ARG A 732 29.45 33.88 24.82
CA ARG A 732 28.74 32.61 24.66
C ARG A 732 28.13 32.58 23.27
N GLU A 733 28.68 31.75 22.38
CA GLU A 733 28.04 31.44 21.12
C GLU A 733 26.98 30.38 21.37
N GLU A 734 25.73 30.68 21.00
CA GLU A 734 24.60 29.77 21.09
C GLU A 734 24.05 29.52 19.69
N VAL A 735 23.93 28.25 19.30
CA VAL A 735 23.32 27.84 18.03
C VAL A 735 22.12 26.96 18.34
N LEU A 736 20.95 27.34 17.83
CA LEU A 736 19.69 26.63 18.01
C LEU A 736 19.09 26.29 16.64
N LEU A 737 18.34 25.19 16.59
CA LEU A 737 17.47 24.86 15.46
C LEU A 737 16.33 25.89 15.38
N GLY A 738 16.35 26.74 14.36
CA GLY A 738 15.30 27.73 14.14
C GLY A 738 14.05 27.14 13.47
N PRO A 739 12.95 27.90 13.39
CA PRO A 739 11.72 27.47 12.73
C PRO A 739 11.91 27.13 11.25
N ALA A 740 12.82 27.82 10.55
CA ALA A 740 13.09 27.56 9.13
C ALA A 740 13.80 26.23 8.90
N GLU A 741 14.81 25.93 9.72
CA GLU A 741 15.54 24.66 9.68
C GLU A 741 14.63 23.50 10.10
N LEU A 742 13.74 23.71 11.08
CA LEU A 742 12.76 22.71 11.50
C LEU A 742 11.79 22.36 10.36
N VAL A 743 11.18 23.35 9.69
CA VAL A 743 10.32 23.11 8.52
C VAL A 743 11.08 22.34 7.44
N PHE A 744 12.31 22.77 7.12
CA PHE A 744 13.14 22.12 6.11
C PHE A 744 13.39 20.62 6.41
N LEU A 745 13.73 20.27 7.66
CA LEU A 745 13.95 18.89 8.07
C LEU A 745 12.65 18.07 8.12
N LEU A 746 11.55 18.67 8.57
CA LEU A 746 10.25 18.00 8.64
C LEU A 746 9.65 17.73 7.26
N GLU A 747 9.81 18.67 6.32
CA GLU A 747 9.45 18.45 4.92
C GLU A 747 10.24 17.28 4.35
N ASP A 748 11.57 17.27 4.51
CA ASP A 748 12.41 16.17 4.03
C ASP A 748 11.97 14.82 4.64
N LEU A 749 11.75 14.76 5.96
CA LEU A 749 11.26 13.57 6.66
C LEU A 749 9.91 13.11 6.11
N LEU A 750 8.91 13.99 6.01
CA LEU A 750 7.57 13.62 5.53
C LEU A 750 7.64 12.96 4.17
N HIS A 751 8.37 13.56 3.22
CA HIS A 751 8.47 13.00 1.88
C HIS A 751 9.20 11.65 1.84
N LYS A 752 10.22 11.43 2.69
CA LYS A 752 10.87 10.12 2.84
C LYS A 752 9.90 9.07 3.38
N LEU A 753 9.04 9.43 4.33
CA LEU A 753 8.03 8.54 4.89
C LEU A 753 6.91 8.23 3.92
N GLU A 754 6.42 9.24 3.18
CA GLU A 754 5.45 9.03 2.12
C GLU A 754 6.00 8.06 1.07
N PHE A 755 7.25 8.24 0.65
CA PHE A 755 7.88 7.35 -0.31
C PHE A 755 8.05 5.91 0.23
N SER A 756 8.45 5.74 1.49
CA SER A 756 8.89 4.44 2.03
C SER A 756 7.83 3.66 2.81
N LEU A 757 6.94 4.35 3.51
CA LEU A 757 5.98 3.76 4.45
C LEU A 757 4.54 3.78 3.95
N THR A 758 4.20 4.64 2.98
CA THR A 758 2.86 4.64 2.39
C THR A 758 2.79 3.71 1.17
N ALA A 759 1.76 2.86 1.13
CA ALA A 759 1.51 2.05 -0.04
C ALA A 759 1.14 2.95 -1.22
N ALA A 760 1.85 2.83 -2.36
CA ALA A 760 1.51 3.59 -3.55
C ALA A 760 0.01 3.40 -3.87
N PRO A 761 -0.79 4.48 -4.03
CA PRO A 761 -2.21 4.34 -4.32
C PRO A 761 -2.34 3.48 -5.57
N THR A 762 -3.06 2.36 -5.45
CA THR A 762 -3.32 1.43 -6.56
C THR A 762 -3.76 2.26 -7.76
N LYS A 763 -2.92 2.34 -8.80
CA LYS A 763 -3.18 3.13 -10.01
C LYS A 763 -4.43 2.57 -10.70
N ARG A 764 -5.62 2.99 -10.27
CA ARG A 764 -6.90 2.78 -10.96
C ARG A 764 -7.08 3.87 -12.02
N ALA A 765 -6.20 3.95 -13.00
CA ALA A 765 -6.43 4.68 -14.24
C ALA A 765 -5.44 4.22 -15.33
N PRO A 766 -5.88 3.51 -16.38
CA PRO A 766 -5.00 3.04 -17.44
C PRO A 766 -4.69 4.07 -18.54
N PHE A 767 -5.11 5.35 -18.41
CA PHE A 767 -5.13 6.29 -19.55
C PHE A 767 -4.42 7.63 -19.36
N LEU A 768 -3.66 7.83 -18.28
CA LEU A 768 -2.82 9.02 -18.14
C LEU A 768 -1.35 8.61 -18.19
N LYS A 769 -0.56 9.34 -19.00
CA LYS A 769 0.89 9.16 -19.17
C LYS A 769 1.57 8.92 -17.81
N PRO A 770 2.60 8.05 -17.75
CA PRO A 770 3.34 7.85 -16.51
C PRO A 770 3.83 9.21 -16.00
N ARG A 771 3.32 9.60 -14.83
CA ARG A 771 3.86 10.70 -14.05
C ARG A 771 5.32 10.33 -13.72
N ALA A 772 6.23 11.30 -13.83
CA ALA A 772 7.68 11.14 -13.63
C ALA A 772 8.04 10.16 -12.51
N ASP A 773 9.13 9.41 -12.70
CA ASP A 773 9.61 8.41 -11.77
C ASP A 773 9.63 8.95 -10.33
N ARG A 774 8.80 8.37 -9.47
CA ARG A 774 8.64 8.79 -8.07
C ARG A 774 9.90 8.54 -7.24
N SER A 775 10.88 7.80 -7.78
CA SER A 775 12.12 7.45 -7.08
C SER A 775 13.23 8.51 -7.19
N VAL A 776 13.07 9.53 -8.04
CA VAL A 776 14.12 10.54 -8.25
C VAL A 776 14.35 11.34 -6.96
N GLY A 777 15.57 11.25 -6.42
CA GLY A 777 15.97 11.91 -5.17
C GLY A 777 15.73 11.07 -3.90
N PHE A 778 15.48 9.76 -4.05
CA PHE A 778 15.35 8.78 -2.95
C PHE A 778 16.25 7.55 -3.12
N SER A 779 17.32 7.66 -3.91
CA SER A 779 18.17 6.51 -4.23
C SER A 779 18.99 6.02 -3.05
N HIS A 780 19.34 6.87 -2.09
CA HIS A 780 19.98 6.46 -0.84
C HIS A 780 18.96 5.78 0.08
N LEU A 781 17.77 6.37 0.22
CA LEU A 781 16.68 5.84 1.05
C LEU A 781 16.22 4.45 0.58
N GLN A 782 16.13 4.23 -0.73
CA GLN A 782 15.77 2.94 -1.33
C GLN A 782 16.73 1.79 -0.99
N GLN A 783 17.94 2.10 -0.50
CA GLN A 783 18.90 1.09 -0.06
C GLN A 783 18.59 0.54 1.34
N ARG A 784 17.66 1.17 2.08
CA ARG A 784 17.20 0.71 3.40
C ARG A 784 15.87 -0.02 3.28
N SER A 785 15.66 -0.99 4.18
CA SER A 785 14.34 -1.62 4.27
C SER A 785 13.33 -0.65 4.92
N SER A 786 12.05 -0.78 4.57
CA SER A 786 10.98 -0.01 5.22
C SER A 786 10.94 -0.22 6.73
N LYS A 787 11.36 -1.40 7.21
CA LYS A 787 11.53 -1.72 8.63
C LYS A 787 12.63 -0.88 9.28
N ASP A 788 13.80 -0.73 8.63
CA ASP A 788 14.91 0.05 9.19
C ASP A 788 14.54 1.53 9.28
N ILE A 789 13.83 2.04 8.26
CA ILE A 789 13.30 3.42 8.24
C ILE A 789 12.29 3.60 9.38
N ALA A 790 11.29 2.73 9.49
CA ALA A 790 10.32 2.78 10.57
C ALA A 790 10.99 2.71 11.96
N SER A 791 12.01 1.85 12.10
CA SER A 791 12.77 1.72 13.35
C SER A 791 13.50 3.01 13.72
N TYR A 792 14.10 3.69 12.74
CA TYR A 792 14.77 4.96 12.95
C TYR A 792 13.78 6.07 13.32
N CYS A 793 12.60 6.12 12.68
CA CYS A 793 11.55 7.08 13.03
C CYS A 793 11.03 6.91 14.45
N VAL A 794 10.91 5.66 14.94
CA VAL A 794 10.57 5.39 16.34
C VAL A 794 11.63 5.95 17.30
N GLN A 795 12.90 5.99 16.92
CA GLN A 795 13.97 6.62 17.72
C GLN A 795 13.89 8.16 17.71
N LEU A 796 13.41 8.76 16.62
CA LEU A 796 13.19 10.21 16.52
C LEU A 796 11.91 10.68 17.24
N LEU A 797 10.97 9.77 17.47
CA LEU A 797 9.65 10.07 18.02
C LEU A 797 9.66 10.94 19.29
N PRO A 798 10.56 10.73 20.28
CA PRO A 798 10.63 11.60 21.46
C PRO A 798 10.89 13.07 21.11
N ALA A 799 11.78 13.34 20.15
CA ALA A 799 12.11 14.70 19.73
C ALA A 799 10.97 15.32 18.92
N LEU A 800 10.32 14.54 18.04
CA LEU A 800 9.14 14.99 17.31
C LEU A 800 8.01 15.41 18.25
N CYS A 801 7.75 14.64 19.31
CA CYS A 801 6.77 15.00 20.34
C CYS A 801 7.15 16.29 21.08
N THR A 802 8.42 16.49 21.42
CA THR A 802 8.87 17.74 22.06
C THR A 802 8.72 18.95 21.14
N HIS A 803 9.06 18.84 19.85
CA HIS A 803 8.82 19.93 18.88
C HIS A 803 7.33 20.22 18.72
N LEU A 804 6.49 19.20 18.75
CA LEU A 804 5.04 19.32 18.71
C LEU A 804 4.49 20.09 19.91
N GLU A 805 4.95 19.73 21.11
CA GLU A 805 4.63 20.43 22.36
C GLU A 805 5.09 21.89 22.31
N ASN A 806 6.28 22.16 21.78
CA ASN A 806 6.80 23.52 21.62
C ASN A 806 5.94 24.36 20.67
N CYS A 807 5.56 23.82 19.50
CA CYS A 807 4.64 24.49 18.58
C CYS A 807 3.27 24.75 19.24
N HIS A 808 2.75 23.77 19.97
CA HIS A 808 1.48 23.94 20.69
C HIS A 808 1.57 25.06 21.73
N ASN A 809 2.61 25.05 22.56
CA ASN A 809 2.84 26.04 23.60
C ASN A 809 3.00 27.45 23.03
N HIS A 810 3.66 27.60 21.88
CA HIS A 810 3.79 28.88 21.18
C HIS A 810 2.41 29.44 20.76
N PHE A 811 1.55 28.61 20.15
CA PHE A 811 0.21 29.06 19.78
C PHE A 811 -0.71 29.33 20.98
N GLN A 812 -0.57 28.57 22.07
CA GLN A 812 -1.29 28.85 23.32
C GLN A 812 -0.87 30.19 23.93
N ALA A 813 0.43 30.50 23.92
CA ALA A 813 0.94 31.80 24.37
C ALA A 813 0.36 32.94 23.51
N LEU A 814 0.42 32.83 22.18
CA LEU A 814 -0.16 33.81 21.25
C LEU A 814 -1.66 34.02 21.48
N LEU A 815 -2.43 32.94 21.65
CA LEU A 815 -3.86 33.03 21.95
C LEU A 815 -4.13 33.76 23.27
N SER A 816 -3.30 33.53 24.28
CA SER A 816 -3.42 34.20 25.59
C SER A 816 -3.07 35.70 25.51
N GLU A 817 -2.09 36.07 24.67
CA GLU A 817 -1.62 37.44 24.50
C GLU A 817 -2.57 38.28 23.61
N ASN A 818 -3.24 37.65 22.64
CA ASN A 818 -4.08 38.31 21.64
C ASN A 818 -5.60 38.15 21.89
N ASN A 819 -6.04 37.96 23.15
CA ASN A 819 -7.46 37.81 23.53
C ASN A 819 -8.21 36.73 22.72
N GLY A 820 -7.56 35.61 22.39
CA GLY A 820 -8.16 34.51 21.64
C GLY A 820 -8.12 34.64 20.11
N CYS A 821 -7.52 35.70 19.56
CA CYS A 821 -7.25 35.82 18.13
C CYS A 821 -5.81 35.39 17.80
N VAL A 822 -5.64 34.56 16.78
CA VAL A 822 -4.32 34.08 16.36
C VAL A 822 -3.57 35.11 15.52
N ASP A 823 -4.30 36.03 14.88
CA ASP A 823 -3.83 37.05 13.94
C ASP A 823 -3.76 38.46 14.56
N GLY A 824 -3.37 38.54 15.83
CA GLY A 824 -3.20 39.83 16.51
C GLY A 824 -2.08 40.68 15.90
N PRO A 825 -2.15 42.03 15.99
CA PRO A 825 -1.19 42.95 15.37
C PRO A 825 0.25 42.87 15.91
N ALA A 826 0.48 42.14 17.02
CA ALA A 826 1.81 41.89 17.60
C ALA A 826 2.51 40.64 17.04
N THR A 827 1.85 39.88 16.15
CA THR A 827 2.34 38.59 15.66
C THR A 827 3.33 38.79 14.49
N ASP A 828 4.55 38.25 14.60
CA ASP A 828 5.43 38.14 13.43
C ASP A 828 4.81 37.17 12.43
N MET A 829 4.36 37.71 11.30
CA MET A 829 3.68 36.94 10.26
C MET A 829 4.58 35.85 9.64
N GLN A 830 5.90 36.06 9.60
CA GLN A 830 6.83 35.07 9.07
C GLN A 830 7.05 33.94 10.08
N GLU A 831 7.28 34.27 11.35
CA GLU A 831 7.40 33.28 12.42
C GLU A 831 6.11 32.45 12.56
N TYR A 832 4.95 33.10 12.54
CA TYR A 832 3.63 32.45 12.55
C TYR A 832 3.48 31.42 11.43
N ARG A 833 3.84 31.79 10.18
CA ARG A 833 3.77 30.87 9.04
C ARG A 833 4.68 29.66 9.21
N MET A 834 5.92 29.86 9.68
CA MET A 834 6.88 28.77 9.86
C MET A 834 6.49 27.85 11.02
N MET A 835 6.00 28.40 12.13
CA MET A 835 5.50 27.62 13.27
C MET A 835 4.23 26.84 12.91
N SER A 836 3.35 27.43 12.11
CA SER A 836 2.13 26.76 11.63
C SER A 836 2.47 25.60 10.68
N ALA A 837 3.38 25.85 9.73
CA ALA A 837 3.90 24.81 8.84
C ALA A 837 4.58 23.67 9.62
N SER A 838 5.42 23.99 10.61
CA SER A 838 6.07 23.00 11.49
C SER A 838 5.03 22.13 12.20
N TYR A 839 3.99 22.75 12.76
CA TYR A 839 2.94 22.06 13.49
C TYR A 839 2.13 21.11 12.59
N GLN A 840 1.80 21.54 11.37
CA GLN A 840 1.13 20.70 10.37
C GLN A 840 2.02 19.54 9.91
N LEU A 841 3.30 19.79 9.62
CA LEU A 841 4.22 18.75 9.17
C LEU A 841 4.46 17.69 10.25
N LEU A 842 4.59 18.10 11.52
CA LEU A 842 4.71 17.17 12.65
C LEU A 842 3.51 16.21 12.74
N LEU A 843 2.29 16.73 12.60
CA LEU A 843 1.08 15.90 12.53
C LEU A 843 1.13 14.87 11.40
N GLN A 844 1.48 15.34 10.20
CA GLN A 844 1.53 14.49 9.00
C GLN A 844 2.61 13.42 9.12
N VAL A 845 3.77 13.76 9.67
CA VAL A 845 4.87 12.84 9.97
C VAL A 845 4.41 11.78 10.97
N LEU A 846 3.84 12.18 12.10
CA LEU A 846 3.34 11.25 13.12
C LEU A 846 2.27 10.31 12.55
N ASN A 847 1.31 10.88 11.82
CA ASN A 847 0.26 10.11 11.16
C ASN A 847 0.85 9.07 10.18
N THR A 848 1.85 9.44 9.39
CA THR A 848 2.50 8.55 8.43
C THR A 848 3.29 7.44 9.11
N ILE A 849 4.02 7.75 10.19
CA ILE A 849 4.74 6.75 10.99
C ILE A 849 3.76 5.71 11.53
N PHE A 850 2.69 6.14 12.21
CA PHE A 850 1.75 5.21 12.81
C PHE A 850 0.94 4.46 11.74
N SER A 851 0.61 5.07 10.60
CA SER A 851 -0.08 4.47 9.44
C SER A 851 0.70 3.39 8.68
N TRP A 852 1.90 3.04 9.13
CA TRP A 852 2.70 2.01 8.47
C TRP A 852 2.07 0.61 8.60
N SER A 853 1.63 0.07 7.45
CA SER A 853 1.02 -1.27 7.36
C SER A 853 1.89 -2.41 7.91
N GLY A 854 3.22 -2.21 7.98
CA GLY A 854 4.16 -3.17 8.57
C GLY A 854 3.88 -3.45 10.05
N PHE A 855 3.28 -2.52 10.80
CA PHE A 855 2.88 -2.77 12.20
C PHE A 855 1.83 -3.88 12.35
N SER A 856 1.07 -4.17 11.29
CA SER A 856 0.13 -5.30 11.29
C SER A 856 0.81 -6.67 11.27
N GLN A 857 2.09 -6.73 10.89
CA GLN A 857 2.82 -7.99 10.79
C GLN A 857 3.33 -8.46 12.16
N PRO A 858 3.23 -9.77 12.49
CA PRO A 858 3.68 -10.31 13.78
C PRO A 858 5.13 -9.96 14.12
N GLY A 859 6.02 -9.93 13.11
CA GLY A 859 7.45 -9.65 13.27
C GLY A 859 7.79 -8.20 13.65
N HIS A 860 6.83 -7.28 13.64
CA HIS A 860 7.05 -5.85 13.91
C HIS A 860 6.28 -5.31 15.13
N ARG A 861 5.54 -6.18 15.85
CA ARG A 861 4.78 -5.80 17.06
C ARG A 861 5.64 -5.18 18.16
N ASN A 862 6.87 -5.67 18.34
CA ASN A 862 7.81 -5.10 19.32
C ASN A 862 8.19 -3.66 18.99
N LEU A 863 8.31 -3.33 17.70
CA LEU A 863 8.62 -1.97 17.27
C LEU A 863 7.42 -1.04 17.54
N LEU A 864 6.20 -1.52 17.30
CA LEU A 864 5.00 -0.77 17.66
C LEU A 864 4.90 -0.56 19.18
N LYS A 865 5.17 -1.58 20.01
CA LYS A 865 5.18 -1.44 21.48
C LYS A 865 6.15 -0.35 21.93
N LYS A 866 7.35 -0.28 21.33
CA LYS A 866 8.32 0.80 21.59
C LYS A 866 7.77 2.17 21.20
N ALA A 867 7.16 2.30 20.02
CA ALA A 867 6.58 3.55 19.54
C ALA A 867 5.48 4.08 20.49
N LEU A 868 4.60 3.18 20.96
CA LEU A 868 3.56 3.53 21.93
C LEU A 868 4.13 3.82 23.32
N GLY A 869 5.19 3.12 23.72
CA GLY A 869 5.90 3.36 24.97
C GLY A 869 6.38 4.81 25.08
N VAL A 870 6.94 5.37 24.00
CA VAL A 870 7.36 6.79 23.95
C VAL A 870 6.19 7.74 24.20
N LEU A 871 5.01 7.46 23.64
CA LEU A 871 3.81 8.28 23.90
C LEU A 871 3.30 8.11 25.34
N ALA A 872 3.41 6.90 25.90
CA ALA A 872 2.99 6.60 27.27
C ALA A 872 3.89 7.28 28.32
N GLU A 873 5.21 7.31 28.10
CA GLU A 873 6.18 7.95 29.00
C GLU A 873 5.90 9.44 29.22
N ARG A 874 5.32 10.12 28.23
CA ARG A 874 4.93 11.54 28.32
C ARG A 874 3.71 11.79 29.24
N LEU A 875 3.03 10.74 29.71
CA LEU A 875 1.80 10.84 30.51
C LEU A 875 1.98 10.58 32.00
N LYS A 876 3.06 9.90 32.41
CA LYS A 876 3.50 9.74 33.81
C LYS A 876 4.90 9.10 33.87
N GLU A 877 5.79 9.67 34.68
CA GLU A 877 7.06 9.05 35.06
C GLU A 877 6.80 7.80 35.93
N GLY A 878 7.12 6.59 35.45
CA GLY A 878 7.37 5.47 36.37
C GLY A 878 6.94 4.04 36.01
N ASP A 879 6.13 3.77 34.97
CA ASP A 879 5.78 2.39 34.62
C ASP A 879 5.89 2.13 33.10
N ALA A 880 6.85 1.26 32.72
CA ALA A 880 7.14 0.88 31.33
C ALA A 880 6.15 -0.18 30.77
N ASP A 881 5.20 -0.64 31.57
CA ASP A 881 4.12 -1.52 31.12
C ASP A 881 2.85 -0.73 30.83
N LEU A 882 2.52 -0.65 29.53
CA LEU A 882 1.27 -0.07 29.02
C LEU A 882 0.05 -0.80 29.62
N THR A 883 -0.51 -0.26 30.70
CA THR A 883 -1.83 -0.65 31.21
C THR A 883 -2.94 0.06 30.43
N LEU A 884 -4.12 -0.56 30.36
CA LEU A 884 -5.33 0.00 29.71
C LEU A 884 -5.67 1.43 30.20
N GLU A 885 -5.37 1.71 31.47
CA GLU A 885 -5.50 3.04 32.10
C GLU A 885 -4.53 4.10 31.55
N GLN A 886 -3.32 3.72 31.15
CA GLN A 886 -2.35 4.64 30.54
C GLN A 886 -2.73 4.96 29.08
N PHE A 887 -3.31 3.99 28.36
CA PHE A 887 -3.85 4.21 27.01
C PHE A 887 -5.01 5.23 27.00
N ASN A 888 -5.91 5.14 28.00
CA ASN A 888 -6.99 6.12 28.20
C ASN A 888 -6.47 7.53 28.55
N LYS A 889 -5.22 7.66 29.02
CA LYS A 889 -4.54 8.96 29.20
C LYS A 889 -3.86 9.47 27.93
N ILE A 890 -3.37 8.60 27.04
CA ILE A 890 -2.88 9.00 25.69
C ILE A 890 -4.01 9.65 24.91
N GLN A 891 -5.23 9.12 25.06
CA GLN A 891 -6.45 9.68 24.47
C GLN A 891 -6.81 11.10 24.96
N ARG A 892 -6.31 11.54 26.13
CA ARG A 892 -6.54 12.90 26.65
C ARG A 892 -5.77 13.98 25.90
N TYR A 893 -4.69 13.64 25.19
CA TYR A 893 -4.06 14.56 24.24
C TYR A 893 -4.79 14.46 22.90
N THR A 894 -5.77 15.35 22.71
CA THR A 894 -6.66 15.45 21.53
C THR A 894 -5.93 15.36 20.18
N PHE A 895 -4.68 15.84 20.13
CA PHE A 895 -3.87 15.89 18.92
C PHE A 895 -3.25 14.54 18.52
N ILE A 896 -2.88 13.71 19.51
CA ILE A 896 -2.29 12.38 19.29
C ILE A 896 -3.38 11.39 18.88
N SER A 897 -4.59 11.53 19.43
CA SER A 897 -5.77 10.76 19.03
C SER A 897 -6.04 10.88 17.52
N VAL A 898 -5.89 12.07 16.92
CA VAL A 898 -6.07 12.30 15.48
C VAL A 898 -5.05 11.53 14.63
N CYS A 899 -3.77 11.54 15.02
CA CYS A 899 -2.70 10.85 14.30
C CYS A 899 -2.76 9.32 14.41
N LEU A 900 -3.39 8.78 15.47
CA LEU A 900 -3.53 7.33 15.68
C LEU A 900 -4.77 6.75 14.98
N LEU A 901 -5.68 7.59 14.50
CA LEU A 901 -6.97 7.19 13.90
C LEU A 901 -6.88 6.14 12.77
N PRO A 902 -5.95 6.22 11.78
CA PRO A 902 -5.92 5.26 10.67
C PRO A 902 -5.64 3.81 11.11
N ASN A 903 -5.04 3.62 12.29
CA ASN A 903 -4.78 2.30 12.86
C ASN A 903 -5.63 2.00 14.08
N MET A 904 -6.62 2.81 14.43
CA MET A 904 -7.48 2.50 15.58
C MET A 904 -8.12 1.11 15.41
N ASN A 905 -8.48 0.68 14.20
CA ASN A 905 -8.93 -0.69 13.93
C ASN A 905 -7.87 -1.78 14.26
N PHE A 906 -6.59 -1.47 14.13
CA PHE A 906 -5.49 -2.34 14.56
C PHE A 906 -5.25 -2.24 16.08
N PHE A 907 -5.33 -1.05 16.67
CA PHE A 907 -5.21 -0.82 18.12
C PHE A 907 -6.35 -1.47 18.91
N PHE A 908 -7.60 -1.38 18.45
CA PHE A 908 -8.76 -2.09 19.02
C PHE A 908 -8.64 -3.62 18.88
N ARG A 909 -8.01 -4.12 17.79
CA ARG A 909 -7.68 -5.56 17.65
C ARG A 909 -6.54 -6.01 18.56
N VAL A 910 -5.60 -5.12 18.90
CA VAL A 910 -4.58 -5.39 19.91
C VAL A 910 -5.17 -5.30 21.33
N SER A 911 -6.23 -4.50 21.54
CA SER A 911 -6.91 -4.32 22.83
C SER A 911 -8.13 -5.24 23.03
N SER A 912 -8.28 -6.31 22.24
CA SER A 912 -9.47 -7.19 22.19
C SER A 912 -9.74 -8.02 23.47
N ASN A 913 -9.27 -7.58 24.63
CA ASN A 913 -9.53 -8.19 25.94
C ASN A 913 -10.22 -7.26 26.96
N ALA A 914 -10.73 -6.09 26.59
CA ALA A 914 -11.49 -5.26 27.55
C ALA A 914 -12.74 -4.63 26.92
N SER A 915 -13.88 -5.03 27.47
CA SER A 915 -15.18 -4.40 27.32
C SER A 915 -15.27 -3.16 28.20
N GLU A 916 -15.38 -1.95 27.64
CA GLU A 916 -15.93 -0.77 28.33
C GLU A 916 -16.25 0.32 27.28
N SER A 917 -17.55 0.58 27.08
CA SER A 917 -18.14 1.45 26.05
C SER A 917 -18.59 2.83 26.57
N GLU A 918 -18.37 3.16 27.85
CA GLU A 918 -19.02 4.32 28.50
C GLU A 918 -18.16 5.60 28.55
N HIS A 919 -16.92 5.59 28.05
CA HIS A 919 -16.00 6.75 28.13
C HIS A 919 -15.67 7.41 26.77
N LEU A 920 -16.24 6.92 25.66
CA LEU A 920 -16.04 7.51 24.33
C LEU A 920 -16.89 8.78 24.14
N ASP A 921 -18.12 8.85 24.66
CA ASP A 921 -19.06 9.95 24.39
C ASP A 921 -18.54 11.35 24.82
N GLU A 922 -17.79 11.48 25.93
CA GLU A 922 -17.25 12.78 26.38
C GLU A 922 -16.02 13.26 25.57
N GLN A 923 -15.25 12.36 24.95
CA GLN A 923 -14.06 12.71 24.15
C GLN A 923 -14.42 13.11 22.71
N HIS A 924 -15.55 12.62 22.18
CA HIS A 924 -15.97 12.86 20.80
C HIS A 924 -16.56 14.24 20.54
N VAL A 925 -17.21 14.85 21.54
CA VAL A 925 -17.74 16.23 21.48
C VAL A 925 -16.60 17.27 21.35
N PHE A 926 -15.42 16.96 21.89
CA PHE A 926 -14.24 17.85 21.84
C PHE A 926 -13.51 17.84 20.48
N PHE A 927 -13.69 16.78 19.67
CA PHE A 927 -13.10 16.64 18.33
C PHE A 927 -13.62 17.69 17.34
N PHE A 928 -14.84 18.18 17.58
CA PHE A 928 -15.50 19.25 16.83
C PHE A 928 -15.21 20.65 17.39
N HIS A 929 -14.58 20.75 18.57
CA HIS A 929 -14.23 22.00 19.28
C HIS A 929 -12.74 22.37 19.16
N VAL A 930 -11.93 21.63 18.39
CA VAL A 930 -10.54 22.04 18.13
C VAL A 930 -10.56 23.44 17.48
N PRO A 931 -9.92 24.45 18.10
CA PRO A 931 -10.03 25.82 17.62
C PRO A 931 -9.50 25.92 16.18
N SER A 932 -10.15 26.77 15.39
CA SER A 932 -10.01 27.02 13.94
C SER A 932 -8.60 27.29 13.41
N VAL A 933 -7.58 27.22 14.26
CA VAL A 933 -6.16 27.49 13.99
C VAL A 933 -5.55 26.52 12.96
N CYS A 934 -6.07 25.29 12.84
CA CYS A 934 -5.54 24.27 11.90
C CYS A 934 -6.36 24.11 10.60
N LEU A 935 -7.47 24.85 10.41
CA LEU A 935 -8.39 24.63 9.28
C LEU A 935 -8.09 25.45 8.03
N VAL A 936 -7.00 26.22 8.03
CA VAL A 936 -6.64 27.08 6.91
C VAL A 936 -5.75 26.30 5.94
N HIS A 937 -6.32 25.38 5.13
CA HIS A 937 -6.02 25.32 3.69
C HIS A 937 -6.58 24.15 2.86
N GLU A 938 -7.18 23.08 3.41
CA GLU A 938 -7.68 21.98 2.55
C GLU A 938 -9.06 21.43 2.95
N THR A 939 -9.98 21.39 1.99
CA THR A 939 -11.37 20.90 2.11
C THR A 939 -11.49 19.38 2.32
N THR A 940 -10.37 18.64 2.35
CA THR A 940 -10.28 17.18 2.39
C THR A 940 -10.16 16.59 3.80
N GLN A 941 -9.70 17.33 4.80
CA GLN A 941 -9.54 16.82 6.18
C GLN A 941 -10.85 16.57 6.95
N PRO A 942 -11.93 17.39 6.86
CA PRO A 942 -13.18 17.10 7.58
C PRO A 942 -13.91 15.84 7.08
N VAL A 943 -13.59 15.37 5.86
CA VAL A 943 -14.11 14.11 5.27
C VAL A 943 -13.68 12.90 6.08
N VAL A 944 -12.40 12.84 6.41
CA VAL A 944 -11.76 11.69 7.05
C VAL A 944 -12.25 11.60 8.50
N SER A 945 -12.28 12.74 9.19
CA SER A 945 -12.80 12.86 10.57
C SER A 945 -14.24 12.38 10.72
N CYS A 946 -15.15 12.80 9.83
CA CYS A 946 -16.56 12.37 9.89
C CYS A 946 -16.72 10.87 9.57
N SER A 947 -15.94 10.34 8.62
CA SER A 947 -15.98 8.91 8.28
C SER A 947 -15.46 8.00 9.39
N ILE A 948 -14.43 8.43 10.11
CA ILE A 948 -13.88 7.64 11.20
C ILE A 948 -14.78 7.72 12.43
N TYR A 949 -15.36 8.89 12.70
CA TYR A 949 -16.35 9.05 13.76
C TYR A 949 -17.53 8.09 13.57
N LEU A 950 -18.15 8.08 12.39
CA LEU A 950 -19.31 7.22 12.12
C LEU A 950 -18.95 5.72 12.03
N GLU A 951 -17.69 5.35 11.79
CA GLU A 951 -17.24 3.95 11.78
C GLU A 951 -16.96 3.40 13.20
N GLN A 952 -16.72 4.28 14.19
CA GLN A 952 -16.34 3.90 15.56
C GLN A 952 -17.47 4.00 16.59
N VAL A 953 -18.58 4.64 16.27
CA VAL A 953 -19.72 4.77 17.17
C VAL A 953 -20.51 3.47 17.28
N ASP A 954 -20.89 3.10 18.51
CA ASP A 954 -21.68 1.90 18.81
C ASP A 954 -23.10 1.92 18.21
N ASP A 955 -23.75 3.09 18.19
CA ASP A 955 -25.06 3.32 17.57
C ASP A 955 -25.01 4.34 16.42
N ILE A 956 -24.66 3.86 15.24
CA ILE A 956 -24.57 4.65 14.00
C ILE A 956 -25.92 5.31 13.66
N LEU A 957 -27.05 4.65 13.96
CA LEU A 957 -28.38 5.16 13.59
C LEU A 957 -28.70 6.42 14.38
N LYS A 958 -28.44 6.41 15.70
CA LYS A 958 -28.65 7.56 16.58
C LYS A 958 -27.83 8.78 16.16
N VAL A 959 -26.55 8.58 15.83
CA VAL A 959 -25.67 9.70 15.44
C VAL A 959 -26.03 10.26 14.07
N VAL A 960 -26.42 9.41 13.11
CA VAL A 960 -26.94 9.89 11.82
C VAL A 960 -28.21 10.71 12.03
N GLU A 961 -29.07 10.33 12.97
CA GLU A 961 -30.27 11.09 13.34
C GLU A 961 -29.91 12.46 13.98
N GLU A 962 -28.95 12.51 14.90
CA GLU A 962 -28.50 13.76 15.55
C GLU A 962 -27.88 14.73 14.53
N ILE A 963 -26.97 14.27 13.67
CA ILE A 963 -26.35 15.12 12.64
C ILE A 963 -27.40 15.61 11.63
N ALA A 964 -28.31 14.72 11.20
CA ALA A 964 -29.33 15.07 10.23
C ALA A 964 -30.46 15.93 10.80
N GLY A 965 -30.78 15.77 12.07
CA GLY A 965 -31.85 16.46 12.80
C GLY A 965 -31.41 17.80 13.39
N GLU A 966 -30.24 17.88 14.00
CA GLU A 966 -29.74 19.08 14.71
C GLU A 966 -28.68 19.83 13.89
N GLY A 967 -27.63 19.14 13.45
CA GLY A 967 -26.52 19.80 12.73
C GLY A 967 -26.94 20.44 11.40
N ILE A 968 -27.74 19.72 10.60
CA ILE A 968 -28.21 20.26 9.32
C ILE A 968 -29.31 21.32 9.49
N THR A 969 -30.15 21.24 10.53
CA THR A 969 -31.17 22.27 10.77
C THR A 969 -30.55 23.58 11.26
N GLU A 970 -29.50 23.51 12.09
CA GLU A 970 -28.69 24.67 12.44
C GLU A 970 -28.03 25.30 11.21
N LEU A 971 -27.41 24.49 10.34
CA LEU A 971 -26.78 24.99 9.11
C LEU A 971 -27.77 25.74 8.18
N LEU A 972 -29.04 25.34 8.17
CA LEU A 972 -30.08 26.01 7.39
C LEU A 972 -30.46 27.38 7.97
N ASN A 973 -30.26 27.60 9.27
CA ASN A 973 -30.63 28.82 10.00
C ASN A 973 -29.47 29.83 10.12
N VAL A 974 -28.26 29.44 9.72
CA VAL A 974 -27.01 30.20 9.84
C VAL A 974 -26.64 30.91 8.53
N SER A 975 -25.85 31.99 8.58
CA SER A 975 -25.47 32.79 7.39
C SER A 975 -24.57 32.00 6.42
N LYS A 976 -24.35 32.51 5.20
CA LYS A 976 -23.70 31.73 4.11
C LYS A 976 -22.27 31.27 4.43
N ASP A 977 -21.56 31.96 5.32
CA ASP A 977 -20.15 31.76 5.63
C ASP A 977 -19.90 31.21 7.05
N GLU A 978 -20.96 30.94 7.80
CA GLU A 978 -20.90 30.42 9.18
C GLU A 978 -21.19 28.90 9.22
N SER A 979 -20.69 28.24 10.26
CA SER A 979 -20.88 26.81 10.53
C SER A 979 -22.03 26.53 11.49
N SER A 980 -22.49 25.28 11.57
CA SER A 980 -23.39 24.84 12.65
C SER A 980 -22.73 25.08 14.02
N ALA A 981 -23.55 25.45 15.01
CA ALA A 981 -23.08 25.74 16.37
C ALA A 981 -22.70 24.45 17.11
N SER A 982 -23.51 23.41 16.93
CA SER A 982 -23.26 22.06 17.46
C SER A 982 -22.19 21.31 16.67
N TRP A 983 -22.00 21.66 15.38
CA TRP A 983 -21.03 21.03 14.48
C TRP A 983 -20.20 22.08 13.71
N PRO A 984 -19.14 22.65 14.30
CA PRO A 984 -18.36 23.75 13.70
C PRO A 984 -17.67 23.43 12.37
N THR A 985 -17.44 22.14 12.07
CA THR A 985 -16.87 21.70 10.79
C THR A 985 -17.94 21.44 9.72
N LEU A 986 -19.23 21.50 10.08
CA LEU A 986 -20.37 21.41 9.17
C LEU A 986 -20.75 22.81 8.66
N ASN A 987 -20.39 23.10 7.42
CA ASN A 987 -20.72 24.32 6.69
C ASN A 987 -21.24 23.97 5.28
N ARG A 988 -21.64 24.97 4.50
CA ARG A 988 -22.21 24.75 3.15
C ARG A 988 -21.24 24.07 2.17
N GLN A 989 -19.93 24.22 2.38
CA GLN A 989 -18.89 23.60 1.55
C GLN A 989 -18.63 22.13 1.96
N THR A 990 -18.72 21.81 3.25
CA THR A 990 -18.49 20.46 3.79
C THR A 990 -19.77 19.60 3.84
N PHE A 991 -20.97 20.17 3.69
CA PHE A 991 -22.25 19.44 3.72
C PHE A 991 -22.28 18.18 2.83
N LEU A 992 -21.85 18.28 1.56
CA LEU A 992 -21.90 17.17 0.61
C LEU A 992 -21.03 15.98 1.07
N VAL A 993 -19.98 16.28 1.83
CA VAL A 993 -19.07 15.29 2.39
C VAL A 993 -19.75 14.53 3.52
N PHE A 994 -20.27 15.24 4.52
CA PHE A 994 -21.03 14.66 5.63
C PHE A 994 -22.16 13.78 5.10
N TYR A 995 -22.90 14.29 4.11
CA TYR A 995 -23.99 13.56 3.47
C TYR A 995 -23.55 12.21 2.86
N LYS A 996 -22.44 12.19 2.11
CA LYS A 996 -21.93 10.96 1.48
C LYS A 996 -21.49 9.93 2.50
N VAL A 997 -20.83 10.37 3.58
CA VAL A 997 -20.32 9.50 4.63
C VAL A 997 -21.49 8.90 5.43
N MET A 998 -22.43 9.73 5.90
CA MET A 998 -23.62 9.27 6.63
C MET A 998 -24.40 8.21 5.84
N LEU A 999 -24.57 8.40 4.54
CA LEU A 999 -25.29 7.44 3.70
C LEU A 999 -24.54 6.11 3.53
N ALA A 1000 -23.21 6.16 3.36
CA ALA A 1000 -22.39 4.96 3.20
C ALA A 1000 -22.32 4.13 4.49
N GLU A 1001 -22.19 4.78 5.65
CA GLU A 1001 -22.19 4.10 6.95
C GLU A 1001 -23.58 3.57 7.31
N LEU A 1002 -24.66 4.30 6.98
CA LEU A 1002 -26.02 3.79 7.11
C LEU A 1002 -26.23 2.52 6.27
N GLU A 1003 -25.73 2.47 5.03
CA GLU A 1003 -25.81 1.26 4.20
C GLU A 1003 -25.07 0.07 4.84
N LYS A 1004 -23.86 0.30 5.35
CA LYS A 1004 -23.07 -0.73 6.06
C LYS A 1004 -23.81 -1.22 7.31
N ALA A 1005 -24.35 -0.31 8.11
CA ALA A 1005 -25.08 -0.62 9.34
C ALA A 1005 -26.31 -1.50 9.04
N VAL A 1006 -27.10 -1.15 8.02
CA VAL A 1006 -28.31 -1.90 7.69
C VAL A 1006 -28.00 -3.32 7.18
N ARG A 1007 -26.89 -3.53 6.46
CA ARG A 1007 -26.46 -4.87 6.03
C ARG A 1007 -26.13 -5.80 7.21
N LYS A 1008 -25.77 -5.25 8.38
CA LYS A 1008 -25.46 -6.03 9.59
C LYS A 1008 -26.71 -6.41 10.41
N ILE A 1009 -27.88 -5.82 10.13
CA ILE A 1009 -29.10 -6.10 10.90
C ILE A 1009 -29.68 -7.47 10.49
N PRO A 1010 -29.77 -8.47 11.39
CA PRO A 1010 -30.35 -9.77 11.08
C PRO A 1010 -31.86 -9.67 10.82
N ALA A 1011 -32.38 -10.55 9.96
CA ALA A 1011 -33.81 -10.65 9.62
C ALA A 1011 -34.61 -11.38 10.73
N GLN A 1012 -34.63 -10.85 11.95
CA GLN A 1012 -35.32 -11.43 13.12
C GLN A 1012 -36.29 -10.42 13.75
N SER A 1013 -37.40 -10.88 14.33
CA SER A 1013 -38.52 -10.00 14.76
C SER A 1013 -38.19 -9.10 15.94
N GLU A 1014 -37.21 -9.47 16.76
CA GLU A 1014 -36.79 -8.72 17.95
C GLU A 1014 -36.06 -7.40 17.63
N LYS A 1015 -35.70 -7.16 16.35
CA LYS A 1015 -35.01 -5.93 15.90
C LYS A 1015 -35.85 -5.03 14.97
N LEU A 1016 -37.17 -5.16 14.98
CA LEU A 1016 -38.08 -4.34 14.15
C LEU A 1016 -37.94 -2.83 14.45
N LEU A 1017 -37.67 -2.47 15.71
CA LEU A 1017 -37.43 -1.07 16.11
C LEU A 1017 -36.18 -0.50 15.41
N THR A 1018 -35.09 -1.27 15.37
CA THR A 1018 -33.83 -0.89 14.67
C THR A 1018 -34.04 -0.73 13.16
N TRP A 1019 -34.86 -1.61 12.55
CA TRP A 1019 -35.28 -1.44 11.15
C TRP A 1019 -36.11 -0.17 10.95
N SER A 1020 -36.99 0.17 11.89
CA SER A 1020 -37.78 1.41 11.84
C SER A 1020 -36.93 2.67 11.95
N LEU A 1021 -35.91 2.66 12.81
CA LEU A 1021 -34.92 3.74 12.93
C LEU A 1021 -34.16 3.92 11.63
N ALA A 1022 -33.56 2.85 11.10
CA ALA A 1022 -32.80 2.91 9.85
C ALA A 1022 -33.61 3.41 8.65
N VAL A 1023 -34.88 3.01 8.54
CA VAL A 1023 -35.77 3.49 7.48
C VAL A 1023 -36.15 4.96 7.66
N ARG A 1024 -36.27 5.43 8.91
CA ARG A 1024 -36.49 6.85 9.24
C ARG A 1024 -35.27 7.70 8.87
N ASP A 1025 -34.07 7.29 9.27
CA ASP A 1025 -32.83 8.02 8.98
C ASP A 1025 -32.57 8.07 7.48
N PHE A 1026 -32.83 6.95 6.79
CA PHE A 1026 -32.82 6.89 5.34
C PHE A 1026 -33.81 7.88 4.72
N HIS A 1027 -35.03 7.98 5.25
CA HIS A 1027 -36.02 8.95 4.79
C HIS A 1027 -35.56 10.40 4.98
N ILE A 1028 -34.99 10.72 6.14
CA ILE A 1028 -34.45 12.06 6.45
C ILE A 1028 -33.34 12.41 5.45
N LEU A 1029 -32.35 11.52 5.25
CA LEU A 1029 -31.26 11.73 4.29
C LEU A 1029 -31.80 11.94 2.87
N VAL A 1030 -32.75 11.13 2.41
CA VAL A 1030 -33.34 11.29 1.06
C VAL A 1030 -34.06 12.64 0.90
N ASN A 1031 -34.71 13.15 1.96
CA ASN A 1031 -35.37 14.46 1.92
C ASN A 1031 -34.37 15.64 1.92
N LEU A 1032 -33.18 15.46 2.49
CA LEU A 1032 -32.10 16.45 2.49
C LEU A 1032 -31.49 16.67 1.08
N VAL A 1033 -31.73 15.76 0.13
CA VAL A 1033 -31.23 15.80 -1.26
C VAL A 1033 -31.97 16.82 -2.15
N LYS A 1034 -32.80 17.71 -1.58
CA LYS A 1034 -33.25 18.92 -2.31
C LYS A 1034 -32.07 19.76 -2.86
N VAL A 1035 -30.83 19.50 -2.42
CA VAL A 1035 -29.59 20.10 -2.89
C VAL A 1035 -28.54 19.04 -3.32
N GLY A 1036 -28.68 18.43 -4.51
CA GLY A 1036 -27.54 17.93 -5.32
C GLY A 1036 -27.02 16.47 -5.19
N LEU A 1037 -27.21 15.72 -6.29
CA LEU A 1037 -26.40 14.61 -6.91
C LEU A 1037 -26.16 13.21 -6.25
N SER A 1038 -26.64 12.22 -7.02
CA SER A 1038 -26.27 10.81 -7.28
C SER A 1038 -26.34 9.73 -6.17
N PHE A 1039 -27.16 8.70 -6.42
CA PHE A 1039 -27.43 7.56 -5.53
C PHE A 1039 -27.20 6.22 -6.22
N HIS A 1040 -26.62 5.25 -5.50
CA HIS A 1040 -26.67 3.82 -5.83
C HIS A 1040 -27.56 3.11 -4.80
N PHE A 1041 -28.65 2.48 -5.26
CA PHE A 1041 -29.68 1.92 -4.39
C PHE A 1041 -29.89 0.43 -4.67
N ASN A 1042 -28.96 -0.42 -4.25
CA ASN A 1042 -29.07 -1.87 -4.50
C ASN A 1042 -29.01 -2.77 -3.25
N CYS A 1043 -28.93 -2.24 -2.03
CA CYS A 1043 -28.58 -3.09 -0.86
C CYS A 1043 -29.50 -3.06 0.36
N LEU A 1044 -30.62 -2.33 0.37
CA LEU A 1044 -31.46 -2.18 1.58
C LEU A 1044 -32.71 -3.09 1.68
N LEU A 1045 -33.00 -3.90 0.66
CA LEU A 1045 -34.40 -4.29 0.39
C LEU A 1045 -34.79 -5.77 0.58
N ASN A 1046 -33.86 -6.64 0.98
CA ASN A 1046 -34.13 -8.08 1.10
C ASN A 1046 -34.60 -8.58 2.50
N PRO A 1047 -34.25 -7.99 3.67
CA PRO A 1047 -34.52 -8.64 4.96
C PRO A 1047 -35.91 -8.48 5.60
N ILE A 1048 -36.86 -7.72 5.04
CA ILE A 1048 -38.02 -7.19 5.83
C ILE A 1048 -39.28 -8.10 5.83
N PHE A 1049 -39.30 -9.19 5.07
CA PHE A 1049 -40.56 -9.84 4.67
C PHE A 1049 -41.17 -10.89 5.63
N GLY A 1050 -41.04 -10.73 6.95
CA GLY A 1050 -41.51 -11.74 7.93
C GLY A 1050 -42.39 -11.29 9.10
N PHE A 1051 -42.77 -10.00 9.23
CA PHE A 1051 -43.34 -9.50 10.50
C PHE A 1051 -44.80 -9.02 10.41
N LYS A 1052 -45.54 -9.10 11.54
CA LYS A 1052 -46.94 -8.67 11.66
C LYS A 1052 -47.12 -7.16 11.88
N ASP A 1053 -46.10 -6.46 12.40
CA ASP A 1053 -46.11 -5.01 12.65
C ASP A 1053 -45.37 -4.18 11.56
N VAL A 1054 -45.44 -4.61 10.29
CA VAL A 1054 -44.66 -4.04 9.18
C VAL A 1054 -45.35 -2.83 8.52
N GLN A 1055 -46.59 -2.53 8.89
CA GLN A 1055 -47.38 -1.50 8.20
C GLN A 1055 -46.84 -0.08 8.39
N SER A 1056 -46.37 0.27 9.59
CA SER A 1056 -45.76 1.58 9.87
C SER A 1056 -44.43 1.72 9.11
N LEU A 1057 -43.61 0.67 9.11
CA LEU A 1057 -42.34 0.60 8.39
C LEU A 1057 -42.53 0.76 6.87
N LEU A 1058 -43.50 0.05 6.29
CA LEU A 1058 -43.82 0.15 4.87
C LEU A 1058 -44.37 1.52 4.50
N LYS A 1059 -45.15 2.18 5.37
CA LYS A 1059 -45.61 3.56 5.13
C LYS A 1059 -44.45 4.54 5.08
N THR A 1060 -43.49 4.45 6.02
CA THR A 1060 -42.29 5.31 6.00
C THR A 1060 -41.41 5.01 4.77
N PHE A 1061 -41.22 3.74 4.42
CA PHE A 1061 -40.49 3.35 3.22
C PHE A 1061 -41.20 3.81 1.93
N GLN A 1062 -42.53 3.83 1.92
CA GLN A 1062 -43.34 4.34 0.82
C GLN A 1062 -43.07 5.84 0.58
N LEU A 1063 -42.88 6.64 1.64
CA LEU A 1063 -42.53 8.05 1.50
C LEU A 1063 -41.17 8.23 0.82
N SER A 1064 -40.15 7.47 1.24
CA SER A 1064 -38.81 7.50 0.64
C SER A 1064 -38.82 7.05 -0.83
N THR A 1065 -39.57 5.99 -1.17
CA THR A 1065 -39.67 5.48 -2.55
C THR A 1065 -40.41 6.44 -3.50
N ARG A 1066 -41.38 7.21 -3.01
CA ARG A 1066 -42.02 8.31 -3.76
C ARG A 1066 -41.03 9.44 -4.05
N GLN A 1067 -40.25 9.84 -3.05
CA GLN A 1067 -39.22 10.88 -3.22
C GLN A 1067 -38.13 10.47 -4.22
N LEU A 1068 -37.69 9.22 -4.19
CA LEU A 1068 -36.76 8.66 -5.18
C LEU A 1068 -37.35 8.65 -6.60
N HIS A 1069 -38.66 8.38 -6.76
CA HIS A 1069 -39.34 8.51 -8.05
C HIS A 1069 -39.34 9.95 -8.57
N HIS A 1070 -39.56 10.94 -7.70
CA HIS A 1070 -39.47 12.36 -8.06
C HIS A 1070 -38.04 12.76 -8.45
N MET A 1071 -37.02 12.25 -7.75
CA MET A 1071 -35.61 12.45 -8.11
C MET A 1071 -35.27 11.83 -9.48
N CYS A 1072 -35.80 10.64 -9.78
CA CYS A 1072 -35.66 10.02 -11.10
C CYS A 1072 -36.31 10.86 -12.21
N GLY A 1073 -37.51 11.38 -11.96
CA GLY A 1073 -38.21 12.28 -12.88
C GLY A 1073 -37.43 13.57 -13.14
N HIS A 1074 -36.96 14.21 -12.07
CA HIS A 1074 -36.16 15.43 -12.15
C HIS A 1074 -34.83 15.22 -12.88
N SER A 1075 -34.14 14.11 -12.64
CA SER A 1075 -32.86 13.78 -13.31
C SER A 1075 -33.05 13.59 -14.82
N LYS A 1076 -34.14 12.94 -15.23
CA LYS A 1076 -34.50 12.78 -16.65
C LYS A 1076 -34.82 14.12 -17.32
N ILE A 1077 -35.48 15.04 -16.62
CA ILE A 1077 -35.82 16.39 -17.15
C ILE A 1077 -34.58 17.26 -17.31
N ARG A 1078 -33.64 17.19 -16.36
CA ARG A 1078 -32.42 18.02 -16.36
C ARG A 1078 -31.37 17.54 -17.39
N GLN A 1079 -31.59 16.40 -18.04
CA GLN A 1079 -30.71 15.78 -19.04
C GLN A 1079 -29.24 15.64 -18.61
N ASP A 1080 -28.98 15.46 -17.32
CA ASP A 1080 -27.64 15.18 -16.83
C ASP A 1080 -27.29 13.72 -17.13
N THR A 1081 -26.34 13.51 -18.05
CA THR A 1081 -25.93 12.18 -18.53
C THR A 1081 -25.34 11.32 -17.41
N SER A 1082 -24.70 11.93 -16.40
CA SER A 1082 -24.13 11.20 -15.27
C SER A 1082 -25.22 10.62 -14.35
N LEU A 1083 -26.30 11.37 -14.12
CA LEU A 1083 -27.44 10.96 -13.29
C LEU A 1083 -28.40 10.02 -14.02
N THR A 1084 -28.63 10.26 -15.31
CA THR A 1084 -29.60 9.49 -16.11
C THR A 1084 -29.21 8.02 -16.24
N ASN A 1085 -27.90 7.71 -16.20
CA ASN A 1085 -27.37 6.35 -16.23
C ASN A 1085 -27.78 5.49 -15.02
N HIS A 1086 -28.06 6.10 -13.86
CA HIS A 1086 -28.44 5.39 -12.64
C HIS A 1086 -29.96 5.16 -12.51
N VAL A 1087 -30.77 5.92 -13.26
CA VAL A 1087 -32.24 5.88 -13.18
C VAL A 1087 -32.84 4.50 -13.55
N PRO A 1088 -32.40 3.79 -14.60
CA PRO A 1088 -32.98 2.48 -14.95
C PRO A 1088 -32.79 1.42 -13.87
N ALA A 1089 -31.59 1.33 -13.28
CA ALA A 1089 -31.31 0.36 -12.21
C ALA A 1089 -32.13 0.66 -10.95
N LEU A 1090 -32.23 1.93 -10.56
CA LEU A 1090 -33.02 2.37 -9.41
C LEU A 1090 -34.52 2.07 -9.61
N LYS A 1091 -35.09 2.37 -10.78
CA LYS A 1091 -36.50 2.04 -11.09
C LYS A 1091 -36.77 0.54 -11.00
N LYS A 1092 -35.90 -0.28 -11.59
CA LYS A 1092 -36.03 -1.74 -11.53
C LYS A 1092 -36.02 -2.26 -10.08
N SER A 1093 -35.14 -1.75 -9.23
CA SER A 1093 -35.07 -2.13 -7.82
C SER A 1093 -36.32 -1.71 -7.04
N LEU A 1094 -36.89 -0.53 -7.34
CA LEU A 1094 -38.15 -0.06 -6.74
C LEU A 1094 -39.35 -0.89 -7.19
N GLU A 1095 -39.43 -1.26 -8.47
CA GLU A 1095 -40.48 -2.13 -9.02
C GLU A 1095 -40.44 -3.54 -8.40
N LEU A 1096 -39.25 -4.13 -8.30
CA LEU A 1096 -39.04 -5.43 -7.65
C LEU A 1096 -39.44 -5.40 -6.17
N PHE A 1097 -39.11 -4.32 -5.46
CA PHE A 1097 -39.54 -4.14 -4.07
C PHE A 1097 -41.07 -4.06 -3.95
N LEU A 1098 -41.72 -3.22 -4.76
CA LEU A 1098 -43.18 -3.08 -4.76
C LEU A 1098 -43.86 -4.41 -5.08
N TYR A 1099 -43.30 -5.19 -6.01
CA TYR A 1099 -43.79 -6.53 -6.31
C TYR A 1099 -43.69 -7.47 -5.09
N ARG A 1100 -42.53 -7.49 -4.40
CA ARG A 1100 -42.34 -8.31 -3.18
C ARG A 1100 -43.28 -7.88 -2.04
N VAL A 1101 -43.52 -6.58 -1.86
CA VAL A 1101 -44.50 -6.06 -0.89
C VAL A 1101 -45.92 -6.51 -1.22
N LYS A 1102 -46.32 -6.48 -2.50
CA LYS A 1102 -47.63 -7.00 -2.93
C LYS A 1102 -47.78 -8.49 -2.62
N VAL A 1103 -46.77 -9.30 -2.93
CA VAL A 1103 -46.76 -10.74 -2.63
C VAL A 1103 -46.88 -10.96 -1.11
N MET A 1104 -46.12 -10.23 -0.29
CA MET A 1104 -46.18 -10.34 1.17
C MET A 1104 -47.55 -9.96 1.74
N LEU A 1105 -48.17 -8.87 1.27
CA LEU A 1105 -49.50 -8.43 1.72
C LEU A 1105 -50.60 -9.42 1.31
N ALA A 1106 -50.44 -10.07 0.17
CA ALA A 1106 -51.33 -11.14 -0.28
C ALA A 1106 -51.19 -12.40 0.61
N LEU A 1107 -49.97 -12.79 0.96
CA LEU A 1107 -49.70 -13.95 1.84
C LEU A 1107 -50.25 -13.75 3.27
N ASN A 1108 -50.35 -12.51 3.74
CA ASN A 1108 -50.83 -12.19 5.09
C ASN A 1108 -52.31 -11.77 5.13
N ASN A 1109 -53.07 -11.90 4.03
CA ASN A 1109 -54.47 -11.46 3.92
C ASN A 1109 -54.70 -9.98 4.35
N CYS A 1110 -53.70 -9.12 4.14
CA CYS A 1110 -53.70 -7.72 4.57
C CYS A 1110 -53.69 -6.75 3.36
N GLN A 1111 -54.32 -7.12 2.24
CA GLN A 1111 -54.27 -6.32 1.01
C GLN A 1111 -54.90 -4.92 1.17
N GLU A 1112 -55.90 -4.77 2.04
CA GLU A 1112 -56.58 -3.50 2.34
C GLU A 1112 -55.73 -2.55 3.20
N ALA A 1113 -54.67 -3.05 3.85
CA ALA A 1113 -53.84 -2.26 4.77
C ALA A 1113 -52.84 -1.32 4.05
N PHE A 1114 -52.65 -1.46 2.73
CA PHE A 1114 -51.66 -0.73 1.96
C PHE A 1114 -52.19 -0.33 0.56
N TRP A 1115 -52.47 0.96 0.36
CA TRP A 1115 -53.01 1.49 -0.89
C TRP A 1115 -51.91 2.07 -1.81
N MET A 1116 -51.95 1.71 -3.09
CA MET A 1116 -50.98 2.10 -4.11
C MET A 1116 -51.68 2.93 -5.20
N GLY A 1117 -51.81 4.24 -4.98
CA GLY A 1117 -52.37 5.16 -5.97
C GLY A 1117 -51.44 5.41 -7.17
N ASN A 1118 -52.00 5.92 -8.27
CA ASN A 1118 -51.23 6.35 -9.45
C ASN A 1118 -50.25 7.48 -9.08
N LEU A 1119 -48.96 7.27 -9.35
CA LEU A 1119 -47.91 8.22 -9.02
C LEU A 1119 -47.87 9.36 -10.03
N LYS A 1120 -48.26 10.57 -9.62
CA LYS A 1120 -48.08 11.79 -10.43
C LYS A 1120 -46.59 12.15 -10.50
N ASN A 1121 -46.03 12.28 -11.71
CA ASN A 1121 -44.65 12.71 -11.89
C ASN A 1121 -44.50 14.17 -11.42
N ARG A 1122 -43.64 14.42 -10.43
CA ARG A 1122 -43.32 15.76 -9.91
C ARG A 1122 -41.82 16.02 -9.93
N ASN A 1123 -41.44 17.29 -10.06
CA ASN A 1123 -40.05 17.73 -9.94
C ASN A 1123 -39.63 17.93 -8.45
N LEU A 1124 -38.35 18.22 -8.18
CA LEU A 1124 -37.84 18.42 -6.80
C LEU A 1124 -38.47 19.62 -6.06
N LYS A 1125 -39.17 20.51 -6.76
CA LYS A 1125 -39.94 21.64 -6.21
C LYS A 1125 -41.40 21.28 -5.93
N GLY A 1126 -41.82 20.04 -6.24
CA GLY A 1126 -43.18 19.55 -6.03
C GLY A 1126 -44.15 19.89 -7.18
N GLU A 1127 -43.67 20.48 -8.27
CA GLU A 1127 -44.49 20.86 -9.43
C GLU A 1127 -44.75 19.62 -10.31
N GLU A 1128 -45.98 19.49 -10.82
CA GLU A 1128 -46.40 18.37 -11.67
C GLU A 1128 -45.74 18.48 -13.06
N ILE A 1129 -45.09 17.40 -13.50
CA ILE A 1129 -44.39 17.32 -14.78
C ILE A 1129 -45.43 17.08 -15.88
N LEU A 1130 -45.85 18.17 -16.53
CA LEU A 1130 -46.75 18.17 -17.68
C LEU A 1130 -46.00 17.74 -18.95
N SER A 1131 -45.72 16.44 -19.12
CA SER A 1131 -45.13 15.92 -20.36
C SER A 1131 -45.97 14.84 -21.06
N GLN A 1132 -47.26 14.74 -20.73
CA GLN A 1132 -48.19 13.79 -21.37
C GLN A 1132 -49.53 14.44 -21.76
N ARG A 1133 -49.51 15.64 -22.33
CA ARG A 1133 -50.70 16.18 -23.02
C ARG A 1133 -50.31 16.75 -24.38
N SER A 1134 -50.43 15.90 -25.40
CA SER A 1134 -50.61 16.31 -26.80
C SER A 1134 -51.02 15.10 -27.63
N GLN A 1135 -52.33 14.81 -27.64
CA GLN A 1135 -53.18 14.60 -28.82
C GLN A 1135 -54.46 13.89 -28.37
N GLU A 1136 -55.42 14.67 -27.86
CA GLU A 1136 -56.85 14.36 -28.03
C GLU A 1136 -57.19 14.82 -29.46
N SER A 1137 -57.62 13.89 -30.30
CA SER A 1137 -58.61 14.17 -31.34
C SER A 1137 -59.75 13.20 -31.11
N ASP A 1138 -60.86 13.80 -30.70
CA ASP A 1138 -62.23 13.31 -30.55
C ASP A 1138 -62.58 12.05 -31.36
N GLU A 1139 -63.10 11.03 -30.68
CA GLU A 1139 -64.35 10.33 -31.04
C GLU A 1139 -64.81 9.47 -29.84
N ASP A 1140 -65.92 9.94 -29.26
CA ASP A 1140 -67.00 9.27 -28.53
C ASP A 1140 -66.81 8.55 -27.18
N GLU A 1141 -67.64 9.01 -26.25
CA GLU A 1141 -67.95 8.46 -24.94
C GLU A 1141 -68.64 7.09 -25.07
N GLU A 1142 -68.04 6.03 -24.51
CA GLU A 1142 -68.78 4.90 -23.96
C GLU A 1142 -68.27 4.61 -22.54
N GLU A 1143 -69.20 4.64 -21.60
CA GLU A 1143 -69.04 4.16 -20.23
C GLU A 1143 -68.72 2.66 -20.23
N GLU A 1144 -67.46 2.26 -20.02
CA GLU A 1144 -67.14 0.89 -19.61
C GLU A 1144 -66.95 0.83 -18.08
N GLU A 1145 -68.04 0.48 -17.40
CA GLU A 1145 -67.99 -0.17 -16.10
C GLU A 1145 -67.16 -1.47 -16.19
N GLY A 1146 -66.21 -1.62 -15.27
CA GLY A 1146 -65.83 -2.92 -14.73
C GLY A 1146 -65.01 -3.86 -15.64
N GLN A 1147 -63.69 -3.64 -15.70
CA GLN A 1147 -62.74 -4.75 -15.87
C GLN A 1147 -61.59 -4.64 -14.87
N GLY A 1148 -61.74 -5.36 -13.77
CA GLY A 1148 -60.63 -5.68 -12.89
C GLY A 1148 -59.56 -6.45 -13.67
N LEU A 1149 -58.31 -6.02 -13.54
CA LEU A 1149 -57.16 -6.87 -13.83
C LEU A 1149 -57.37 -8.21 -13.12
N PRO A 1150 -57.16 -9.36 -13.80
CA PRO A 1150 -57.40 -10.66 -13.20
C PRO A 1150 -56.54 -10.78 -11.94
N LEU A 1151 -57.20 -11.06 -10.81
CA LEU A 1151 -56.57 -11.55 -9.59
C LEU A 1151 -55.60 -12.68 -10.00
N PRO A 1152 -54.34 -12.71 -9.51
CA PRO A 1152 -53.59 -13.93 -9.58
C PRO A 1152 -54.38 -14.98 -8.82
N GLN A 1153 -54.77 -16.05 -9.52
CA GLN A 1153 -55.23 -17.28 -8.89
C GLN A 1153 -54.28 -17.64 -7.75
N GLN A 1154 -54.83 -18.13 -6.65
CA GLN A 1154 -54.11 -18.58 -5.46
C GLN A 1154 -52.78 -19.25 -5.85
N LEU A 1155 -51.67 -18.54 -5.63
CA LEU A 1155 -50.33 -19.11 -5.82
C LEU A 1155 -50.20 -20.29 -4.85
N SER A 1156 -49.87 -21.45 -5.39
CA SER A 1156 -49.59 -22.64 -4.58
C SER A 1156 -48.37 -22.38 -3.67
N GLU A 1157 -48.32 -23.01 -2.48
CA GLU A 1157 -47.18 -22.86 -1.55
C GLU A 1157 -45.82 -23.18 -2.20
N ASP A 1158 -45.81 -24.01 -3.24
CA ASP A 1158 -44.61 -24.36 -4.02
C ASP A 1158 -44.10 -23.25 -4.95
N GLU A 1159 -44.99 -22.45 -5.55
CA GLU A 1159 -44.60 -21.27 -6.35
C GLU A 1159 -44.12 -20.13 -5.46
N VAL A 1160 -44.67 -20.02 -4.24
CA VAL A 1160 -44.24 -19.06 -3.22
C VAL A 1160 -42.84 -19.40 -2.68
N SER A 1161 -42.54 -20.68 -2.50
CA SER A 1161 -41.21 -21.17 -2.11
C SER A 1161 -40.15 -20.94 -3.20
N ALA A 1162 -40.54 -20.98 -4.48
CA ALA A 1162 -39.64 -20.70 -5.60
C ALA A 1162 -39.26 -19.21 -5.70
N ILE A 1163 -40.18 -18.29 -5.38
CA ILE A 1163 -39.96 -16.84 -5.43
C ILE A 1163 -39.06 -16.34 -4.29
N PHE A 1164 -39.11 -16.97 -3.11
CA PHE A 1164 -38.22 -16.65 -1.99
C PHE A 1164 -36.80 -17.26 -2.11
N ARG A 1165 -36.57 -18.19 -3.03
CA ARG A 1165 -35.25 -18.80 -3.30
C ARG A 1165 -34.40 -18.08 -4.34
N GLN A 1166 -34.93 -17.05 -5.02
CA GLN A 1166 -34.20 -16.13 -5.90
C GLN A 1166 -33.90 -14.79 -5.22
#